data_AF-A0A849NC36-F1
#
_entry.id   AF-A0A849NC36-F1
#
_cell.length_a   1.000
_cell.length_b   1.000
_cell.length_c   1.000
_cell.angle_alpha   90.00
_cell.angle_beta   90.00
_cell.angle_gamma   90.00
#
_symmetry.space_group_name_H-M   'P 1'
#
loop_
_entity.id
_entity.type
_entity.pdbx_description
1 polymer ?
#
loop_
_entity_poly.entity_id
_entity_poly.type
_entity_poly.pdbx_seq_one_letter_code
_entity_poly.pdbx_strand_id
1 'polypeptide(L)'
;MTLKNRRIFAAIGVVLLLIIITGLAEPIITNNAKEEWEINIQKEVDEIEEAVGNYVNQEIDNLLNKNIALQKYLLKISSQPNSISNLIKFINSDEYNNLNIQIYENDTNLVAWNGITFGSNYNKTAGLYETGEIFLYSDKILSFIAVEDTLTAESIYRLIIAKPIEKHYKLNNKYFDQISISEKFSNQFSIKFKVYFNPAEKYTKDGRFTSIDIRNNLGNKIGLITFQKPTLTNHIQSISNTASSIQAALFLIGYILLWFTIYLNIKQINHRLIRLSIYILYIALFRIFLFVFDLPNKILSGGLTDPEYFSSTFGYGIAGSPIDFFITAIMLLIICLIIYKYSIEYFPSERFNDRKNAAALITVLILIFLLFLRGFGAALNSVVFDSTLRYFRDVSLIPNTPIFLMEINILILGICSVIISIAIIQLCLKIAKRAVERRIVLIFLVLFIIFQFAGVLFDLIQKQPQGTPFIRILYITSIFLFSYYVYFNSKVFLNFIYIAFIGSILSISLLNYYNSELQRESLKTTAVKLTRPGEPYINNLISEMFKKWRVSETTKNIFTDDADNYTAEAFKLWVSSDLYKEGVSSEINFLDSNKNYLGGYGFNFDSYYRADWSKFSIPNESVSIFSESLLFSDSKIIRSIAQIRDKDNLIGYLEISVLYDVDIFEFRESPVFLSGNNDIVNPEVELEDLAVFDFHDGELINELSDFTLSDEEKQLLTSVNFSDQDEAWLTIPLKGEMHRVYLIKNNQLNFERILAVALKEREVSWNLYDFFKVFFIHSLTILGVLILFVMWGVGERRIIKLTFRTRLLLAFILVSIVPLILLASYFRLLTEEKNTTAKEYKLGKRAFNVESYINDYIANSTINSVEIFNKANRDLGIDFSIFEGKKLVFSTVNKYYQVGLLSETLNPIAYNRLVILGAKEYVAEENIEGYKFSSFYYRGIIGSEEYIYKVSGVFNPIMLPLSDIEINIFLFGSYSLAIILIVILSTILANQIASPIRKLTNATKSVASGDLNIELYTNSRGEIGQLVNGFNLMVRELKKSQAELAEIERETAWKEFARQVAHEIKNPLTPMKLSVQQLSAAHKDNSPKFNSIFEKVTQTLISQIETLKNIATEFSSFARMPKINVEKIDLTAALNNAVNLFAEENVKIKIEGVFSNPKVVADIDQTTRTIINLIRNSIQAGADSVKCLLLENEKFNIIKIDDNGHGIPQEIAEKVFENNFTTKKEGMGIGLSLAKKYLENINGTIEIEKTSEAGTVIIISFPKAIE
;
A
#
# COMPACT_ATOMS: atom_id res chain seq x y z
N MET A 1 12.73 -20.20 35.11
CA MET A 1 12.58 -20.28 33.64
C MET A 1 11.40 -21.19 33.33
N THR A 2 10.35 -20.70 32.66
CA THR A 2 9.14 -21.51 32.37
C THR A 2 9.45 -22.64 31.38
N LEU A 3 8.63 -23.71 31.36
CA LEU A 3 8.80 -24.86 30.44
C LEU A 3 8.85 -24.43 28.96
N LYS A 4 8.13 -23.35 28.63
CA LYS A 4 8.10 -22.72 27.29
C LYS A 4 9.44 -22.06 26.93
N ASN A 5 10.11 -21.40 27.87
CA ASN A 5 11.43 -20.81 27.65
C ASN A 5 12.50 -21.90 27.42
N ARG A 6 12.42 -23.05 28.10
CA ARG A 6 13.37 -24.15 27.88
C ARG A 6 13.34 -24.70 26.45
N ARG A 7 12.15 -24.84 25.84
CA ARG A 7 12.01 -25.29 24.45
C ARG A 7 12.57 -24.29 23.43
N ILE A 8 12.40 -22.99 23.66
CA ILE A 8 12.95 -21.95 22.79
C ILE A 8 14.47 -21.91 22.87
N PHE A 9 15.04 -22.01 24.08
CA PHE A 9 16.50 -22.08 24.23
C PHE A 9 17.10 -23.36 23.63
N ALA A 10 16.42 -24.49 23.70
CA ALA A 10 16.82 -25.70 22.98
C ALA A 10 16.81 -25.50 21.45
N ALA A 11 15.78 -24.84 20.91
CA ALA A 11 15.72 -24.50 19.48
C ALA A 11 16.83 -23.53 19.06
N ILE A 12 17.14 -22.50 19.87
CA ILE A 12 18.29 -21.61 19.65
C ILE A 12 19.59 -22.41 19.66
N GLY A 13 19.76 -23.36 20.60
CA GLY A 13 20.93 -24.23 20.67
C GLY A 13 21.10 -25.10 19.42
N VAL A 14 20.01 -25.66 18.88
CA VAL A 14 20.03 -26.41 17.62
C VAL A 14 20.43 -25.52 16.44
N VAL A 15 19.88 -24.32 16.34
CA VAL A 15 20.23 -23.38 15.26
C VAL A 15 21.69 -22.94 15.34
N LEU A 16 22.20 -22.63 16.54
CA LEU A 16 23.61 -22.31 16.75
C LEU A 16 24.53 -23.48 16.37
N LEU A 17 24.13 -24.71 16.70
CA LEU A 17 24.87 -25.91 16.29
C LEU A 17 24.91 -26.04 14.77
N LEU A 18 23.80 -25.80 14.07
CA LEU A 18 23.75 -25.80 12.60
C LEU A 18 24.60 -24.68 11.98
N ILE A 19 24.65 -23.50 12.58
CA ILE A 19 25.53 -22.40 12.14
C ILE A 19 27.01 -22.80 12.27
N ILE A 20 27.39 -23.41 13.40
CA ILE A 20 28.77 -23.89 13.62
C ILE A 20 29.11 -25.00 12.63
N ILE A 21 28.20 -25.96 12.41
CA ILE A 21 28.39 -27.05 11.46
C ILE A 21 28.57 -26.48 10.04
N THR A 22 27.73 -25.55 9.60
CA THR A 22 27.83 -24.95 8.26
C THR A 22 29.08 -24.08 8.10
N GLY A 23 29.50 -23.35 9.14
CA GLY A 23 30.74 -22.57 9.14
C GLY A 23 32.02 -23.42 9.16
N LEU A 24 31.98 -24.62 9.73
CA LEU A 24 33.09 -25.60 9.64
C LEU A 24 33.05 -26.39 8.34
N ALA A 25 31.85 -26.65 7.81
CA ALA A 25 31.66 -27.38 6.56
C ALA A 25 32.15 -26.56 5.36
N GLU A 26 31.94 -25.24 5.31
CA GLU A 26 32.37 -24.41 4.17
C GLU A 26 33.89 -24.51 3.88
N PRO A 27 34.82 -24.32 4.84
CA PRO A 27 36.26 -24.50 4.61
C PRO A 27 36.63 -25.93 4.18
N ILE A 28 35.94 -26.94 4.72
CA ILE A 28 36.18 -28.35 4.39
C ILE A 28 35.71 -28.63 2.96
N ILE A 29 34.51 -28.19 2.60
CA ILE A 29 33.94 -28.35 1.26
C ILE A 29 34.77 -27.57 0.24
N THR A 30 35.20 -26.35 0.55
CA THR A 30 36.05 -25.55 -0.35
C THR A 30 37.45 -26.13 -0.51
N ASN A 31 38.06 -26.70 0.53
CA ASN A 31 39.34 -27.41 0.39
C ASN A 31 39.19 -28.73 -0.37
N ASN A 32 38.16 -29.53 -0.10
CA ASN A 32 37.87 -30.73 -0.89
C ASN A 32 37.60 -30.36 -2.36
N ALA A 33 36.86 -29.26 -2.62
CA ALA A 33 36.61 -28.78 -3.98
C ALA A 33 37.89 -28.31 -4.70
N LYS A 34 38.90 -27.81 -3.96
CA LYS A 34 40.24 -27.50 -4.50
C LYS A 34 41.02 -28.78 -4.82
N GLU A 35 40.99 -29.77 -3.92
CA GLU A 35 41.71 -31.05 -4.10
C GLU A 35 41.12 -31.89 -5.24
N GLU A 36 39.80 -31.86 -5.39
CA GLU A 36 39.05 -32.59 -6.43
C GLU A 36 38.74 -31.74 -7.67
N TRP A 37 39.34 -30.55 -7.80
CA TRP A 37 38.98 -29.58 -8.86
C TRP A 37 39.09 -30.17 -10.27
N GLU A 38 40.08 -31.03 -10.55
CA GLU A 38 40.21 -31.66 -11.88
C GLU A 38 39.04 -32.60 -12.22
N ILE A 39 38.41 -33.22 -11.23
CA ILE A 39 37.22 -34.07 -11.40
C ILE A 39 35.97 -33.19 -11.44
N ASN A 40 35.90 -32.20 -10.55
CA ASN A 40 34.75 -31.30 -10.43
C ASN A 40 34.60 -30.39 -11.65
N ILE A 41 35.70 -29.87 -12.24
CA ILE A 41 35.63 -29.06 -13.46
C ILE A 41 35.07 -29.85 -14.64
N GLN A 42 35.42 -31.14 -14.75
CA GLN A 42 34.86 -31.99 -15.81
C GLN A 42 33.37 -32.21 -15.57
N LYS A 43 32.96 -32.48 -14.32
CA LYS A 43 31.55 -32.62 -13.96
C LYS A 43 30.74 -31.34 -14.20
N GLU A 44 31.27 -30.16 -13.85
CA GLU A 44 30.59 -28.88 -14.11
C GLU A 44 30.48 -28.60 -15.61
N VAL A 45 31.52 -28.92 -16.37
CA VAL A 45 31.47 -28.86 -17.82
C VAL A 45 30.35 -29.78 -18.31
N ASP A 46 30.32 -31.05 -17.90
CA ASP A 46 29.28 -32.02 -18.28
C ASP A 46 27.87 -31.54 -17.91
N GLU A 47 27.68 -30.93 -16.73
CA GLU A 47 26.42 -30.32 -16.29
C GLU A 47 26.00 -29.14 -17.19
N ILE A 48 26.95 -28.30 -17.60
CA ILE A 48 26.70 -27.22 -18.57
C ILE A 48 26.35 -27.81 -19.93
N GLU A 49 27.08 -28.83 -20.41
CA GLU A 49 26.79 -29.49 -21.69
C GLU A 49 25.39 -30.12 -21.67
N GLU A 50 25.02 -30.78 -20.58
CA GLU A 50 23.71 -31.38 -20.38
C GLU A 50 22.61 -30.30 -20.33
N ALA A 51 22.81 -29.21 -19.60
CA ALA A 51 21.83 -28.12 -19.52
C ALA A 51 21.60 -27.44 -20.87
N VAL A 52 22.67 -27.17 -21.62
CA VAL A 52 22.61 -26.62 -22.98
C VAL A 52 21.93 -27.62 -23.92
N GLY A 53 22.32 -28.89 -23.87
CA GLY A 53 21.73 -29.96 -24.67
C GLY A 53 20.23 -30.13 -24.40
N ASN A 54 19.82 -30.17 -23.13
CA ASN A 54 18.43 -30.26 -22.72
C ASN A 54 17.60 -29.08 -23.22
N TYR A 55 18.14 -27.85 -23.13
CA TYR A 55 17.46 -26.66 -23.64
C TYR A 55 17.28 -26.72 -25.16
N VAL A 56 18.35 -27.04 -25.90
CA VAL A 56 18.29 -27.17 -27.37
C VAL A 56 17.31 -28.27 -27.76
N ASN A 57 17.38 -29.45 -27.14
CA ASN A 57 16.46 -30.56 -27.40
C ASN A 57 15.00 -30.18 -27.10
N GLN A 58 14.75 -29.46 -26.01
CA GLN A 58 13.42 -28.97 -25.68
C GLN A 58 12.88 -28.00 -26.75
N GLU A 59 13.72 -27.10 -27.27
CA GLU A 59 13.33 -26.19 -28.35
C GLU A 59 13.09 -26.93 -29.66
N ILE A 60 13.92 -27.94 -29.98
CA ILE A 60 13.74 -28.85 -31.12
C ILE A 60 12.40 -29.57 -31.02
N ASP A 61 12.14 -30.23 -29.89
CA ASP A 61 10.92 -31.01 -29.67
C ASP A 61 9.67 -30.12 -29.74
N ASN A 62 9.74 -28.91 -29.18
CA ASN A 62 8.66 -27.94 -29.29
C ASN A 62 8.38 -27.58 -30.76
N LEU A 63 9.42 -27.25 -31.52
CA LEU A 63 9.29 -26.88 -32.94
C LEU A 63 8.72 -28.03 -33.78
N LEU A 64 9.21 -29.26 -33.58
CA LEU A 64 8.71 -30.46 -34.26
C LEU A 64 7.25 -30.76 -33.92
N ASN A 65 6.88 -30.67 -32.64
CA ASN A 65 5.50 -30.86 -32.21
C ASN A 65 4.56 -29.81 -32.83
N LYS A 66 5.00 -28.55 -32.93
CA LYS A 66 4.27 -27.47 -33.60
C LYS A 66 4.13 -27.71 -35.10
N ASN A 67 5.19 -28.19 -35.75
CA ASN A 67 5.15 -28.61 -37.16
C ASN A 67 4.11 -29.72 -37.39
N ILE A 68 4.14 -30.78 -36.59
CA ILE A 68 3.16 -31.88 -36.68
C ILE A 68 1.72 -31.38 -36.45
N ALA A 69 1.52 -30.49 -35.47
CA ALA A 69 0.20 -29.89 -35.20
C ALA A 69 -0.29 -29.05 -36.39
N LEU A 70 0.59 -28.24 -36.98
CA LEU A 70 0.30 -27.43 -38.15
C LEU A 70 -0.06 -28.31 -39.36
N GLN A 71 0.70 -29.37 -39.62
CA GLN A 71 0.40 -30.32 -40.70
C GLN A 71 -0.95 -30.99 -40.53
N LYS A 72 -1.28 -31.47 -39.32
CA LYS A 72 -2.60 -32.04 -39.00
C LYS A 72 -3.72 -31.04 -39.23
N TYR A 73 -3.52 -29.78 -38.84
CA TYR A 73 -4.48 -28.71 -39.07
C TYR A 73 -4.65 -28.43 -40.56
N LEU A 74 -3.55 -28.35 -41.32
CA LEU A 74 -3.55 -28.10 -42.76
C LEU A 74 -4.30 -29.20 -43.53
N LEU A 75 -4.02 -30.47 -43.22
CA LEU A 75 -4.76 -31.61 -43.79
C LEU A 75 -6.26 -31.51 -43.53
N LYS A 76 -6.66 -31.12 -42.31
CA LYS A 76 -8.07 -30.97 -41.91
C LYS A 76 -8.80 -29.87 -42.67
N ILE A 77 -8.13 -28.76 -42.96
CA ILE A 77 -8.76 -27.58 -43.61
C ILE A 77 -8.57 -27.54 -45.13
N SER A 78 -7.64 -28.32 -45.68
CA SER A 78 -7.25 -28.24 -47.10
C SER A 78 -8.44 -28.39 -48.06
N SER A 79 -9.43 -29.21 -47.70
CA SER A 79 -10.66 -29.45 -48.48
C SER A 79 -11.85 -28.54 -48.10
N GLN A 80 -11.66 -27.57 -47.20
CA GLN A 80 -12.71 -26.66 -46.75
C GLN A 80 -12.72 -25.35 -47.55
N PRO A 81 -13.88 -24.73 -47.80
CA PRO A 81 -13.93 -23.38 -48.34
C PRO A 81 -13.25 -22.39 -47.38
N ASN A 82 -12.53 -21.40 -47.92
CA ASN A 82 -11.73 -20.42 -47.17
C ASN A 82 -10.58 -21.03 -46.35
N SER A 83 -10.03 -22.18 -46.77
CA SER A 83 -8.90 -22.87 -46.14
C SER A 83 -7.73 -21.93 -45.82
N ILE A 84 -7.32 -21.08 -46.77
CA ILE A 84 -6.23 -20.10 -46.59
C ILE A 84 -6.57 -19.06 -45.49
N SER A 85 -7.80 -18.55 -45.46
CA SER A 85 -8.21 -17.57 -44.44
C SER A 85 -8.20 -18.16 -43.03
N ASN A 86 -8.64 -19.42 -42.89
CA ASN A 86 -8.60 -20.15 -41.62
C ASN A 86 -7.15 -20.48 -41.21
N LEU A 87 -6.30 -20.82 -42.17
CA LEU A 87 -4.88 -21.08 -41.94
C LEU A 87 -4.15 -19.83 -41.41
N ILE A 88 -4.36 -18.67 -42.05
CA ILE A 88 -3.78 -17.39 -41.59
C ILE A 88 -4.22 -17.10 -40.16
N LYS A 89 -5.51 -17.28 -39.83
CA LYS A 89 -6.01 -17.08 -38.45
C LYS A 89 -5.38 -18.04 -37.45
N PHE A 90 -5.14 -19.29 -37.83
CA PHE A 90 -4.57 -20.30 -36.95
C PHE A 90 -3.11 -20.01 -36.60
N ILE A 91 -2.26 -19.72 -37.58
CA ILE A 91 -0.84 -19.46 -37.35
C ILE A 91 -0.56 -18.09 -36.71
N ASN A 92 -1.53 -17.17 -36.72
CA ASN A 92 -1.46 -15.88 -36.02
C ASN A 92 -2.23 -15.90 -34.68
N SER A 93 -2.46 -17.08 -34.10
CA SER A 93 -3.02 -17.22 -32.75
C SER A 93 -1.93 -17.13 -31.67
N ASP A 94 -2.32 -16.82 -30.43
CA ASP A 94 -1.39 -16.71 -29.29
C ASP A 94 -0.47 -17.91 -29.10
N GLU A 95 -0.92 -19.10 -29.52
CA GLU A 95 -0.15 -20.33 -29.46
C GLU A 95 1.11 -20.33 -30.37
N TYR A 96 1.09 -19.54 -31.45
CA TYR A 96 2.13 -19.49 -32.49
C TYR A 96 2.80 -18.10 -32.62
N ASN A 97 2.37 -17.09 -31.84
CA ASN A 97 2.88 -15.71 -31.93
C ASN A 97 4.40 -15.57 -31.71
N ASN A 98 5.04 -16.53 -31.03
CA ASN A 98 6.50 -16.53 -30.79
C ASN A 98 7.29 -17.30 -31.84
N LEU A 99 6.65 -17.71 -32.94
CA LEU A 99 7.24 -18.43 -34.06
C LEU A 99 7.07 -17.62 -35.33
N ASN A 100 8.00 -17.77 -36.26
CA ASN A 100 7.91 -17.29 -37.64
C ASN A 100 7.60 -18.49 -38.54
N ILE A 101 6.46 -18.44 -39.20
CA ILE A 101 5.87 -19.51 -39.98
C ILE A 101 5.61 -19.00 -41.38
N GLN A 102 5.99 -19.78 -42.38
CA GLN A 102 5.67 -19.54 -43.78
C GLN A 102 5.19 -20.83 -44.42
N ILE A 103 4.12 -20.70 -45.21
CA ILE A 103 3.49 -21.81 -45.89
C ILE A 103 3.40 -21.45 -47.37
N TYR A 104 4.10 -22.21 -48.19
CA TYR A 104 4.10 -22.07 -49.64
C TYR A 104 3.27 -23.19 -50.26
N GLU A 105 2.43 -22.85 -51.22
CA GLU A 105 1.72 -23.80 -52.07
C GLU A 105 2.49 -23.96 -53.38
N ASN A 106 2.67 -25.20 -53.84
CA ASN A 106 3.45 -25.57 -55.02
C ASN A 106 4.86 -24.94 -55.00
N ASP A 107 5.51 -25.01 -53.83
CA ASP A 107 6.87 -24.54 -53.49
C ASP A 107 7.18 -23.05 -53.64
N THR A 108 6.35 -22.29 -54.36
CA THR A 108 6.67 -20.93 -54.79
C THR A 108 5.66 -19.90 -54.35
N ASN A 109 4.40 -20.28 -54.15
CA ASN A 109 3.35 -19.33 -53.79
C ASN A 109 3.16 -19.24 -52.27
N LEU A 110 3.70 -18.21 -51.62
CA LEU A 110 3.44 -17.97 -50.19
C LEU A 110 1.94 -17.70 -49.94
N VAL A 111 1.24 -18.61 -49.27
CA VAL A 111 -0.21 -18.55 -49.02
C VAL A 111 -0.56 -18.12 -47.60
N ALA A 112 0.29 -18.41 -46.61
CA ALA A 112 0.07 -18.00 -45.22
C ALA A 112 1.41 -17.78 -44.49
N TRP A 113 1.46 -16.76 -43.63
CA TRP A 113 2.63 -16.46 -42.80
C TRP A 113 2.24 -15.80 -41.48
N ASN A 114 3.19 -15.77 -40.54
CA ASN A 114 3.18 -14.92 -39.36
C ASN A 114 4.59 -14.34 -39.12
N GLY A 115 4.68 -13.27 -38.32
CA GLY A 115 5.96 -12.65 -37.96
C GLY A 115 6.75 -12.09 -39.15
N ILE A 116 8.07 -12.02 -39.00
CA ILE A 116 9.00 -11.52 -40.02
C ILE A 116 9.34 -12.67 -40.98
N THR A 117 9.08 -12.46 -42.28
CA THR A 117 9.47 -13.43 -43.31
C THR A 117 10.98 -13.48 -43.54
N PHE A 118 11.48 -14.67 -43.86
CA PHE A 118 12.89 -14.94 -44.12
C PHE A 118 13.33 -14.26 -45.42
N GLY A 119 14.53 -13.69 -45.39
CA GLY A 119 15.16 -13.02 -46.52
C GLY A 119 15.84 -13.97 -47.49
N SER A 120 16.64 -13.40 -48.39
CA SER A 120 17.35 -14.10 -49.45
C SER A 120 18.31 -15.19 -48.95
N ASN A 121 18.86 -15.08 -47.74
CA ASN A 121 19.86 -16.03 -47.24
C ASN A 121 19.24 -17.38 -46.92
N TYR A 122 17.95 -17.42 -46.62
CA TYR A 122 17.23 -18.67 -46.44
C TYR A 122 17.29 -19.52 -47.71
N ASN A 123 17.21 -18.89 -48.89
CA ASN A 123 17.29 -19.61 -50.15
C ASN A 123 18.68 -20.21 -50.43
N LYS A 124 19.75 -19.69 -49.79
CA LYS A 124 21.08 -20.31 -49.87
C LYS A 124 21.21 -21.55 -49.00
N THR A 125 20.45 -21.61 -47.90
CA THR A 125 20.35 -22.76 -47.01
C THR A 125 19.24 -23.74 -47.38
N ALA A 126 18.26 -23.28 -48.16
CA ALA A 126 17.12 -24.06 -48.63
C ALA A 126 17.58 -25.22 -49.51
N GLY A 127 17.14 -26.44 -49.18
CA GLY A 127 17.52 -27.67 -49.91
C GLY A 127 18.89 -28.25 -49.54
N LEU A 128 19.63 -27.65 -48.60
CA LEU A 128 20.84 -28.27 -48.00
C LEU A 128 20.51 -29.30 -46.92
N TYR A 129 19.27 -29.29 -46.43
CA TYR A 129 18.80 -30.11 -45.31
C TYR A 129 17.63 -31.00 -45.77
N GLU A 130 17.50 -32.19 -45.17
CA GLU A 130 16.42 -33.13 -45.45
C GLU A 130 15.07 -32.59 -44.94
N THR A 131 13.95 -33.03 -45.54
CA THR A 131 12.62 -32.65 -45.06
C THR A 131 12.40 -33.12 -43.62
N GLY A 132 12.01 -32.21 -42.73
CA GLY A 132 11.88 -32.45 -41.30
C GLY A 132 13.19 -32.37 -40.51
N GLU A 133 14.32 -32.06 -41.16
CA GLU A 133 15.59 -31.80 -40.50
C GLU A 133 15.59 -30.40 -39.86
N ILE A 134 15.99 -30.33 -38.59
CA ILE A 134 16.17 -29.06 -37.88
C ILE A 134 17.53 -28.47 -38.26
N PHE A 135 17.56 -27.16 -38.48
CA PHE A 135 18.79 -26.42 -38.75
C PHE A 135 18.80 -25.07 -38.04
N LEU A 136 19.99 -24.47 -37.94
CA LEU A 136 20.18 -23.10 -37.48
C LEU A 136 20.40 -22.20 -38.69
N TYR A 137 19.86 -21.00 -38.60
CA TYR A 137 19.99 -20.00 -39.66
C TYR A 137 20.03 -18.61 -39.05
N SER A 138 20.82 -17.72 -39.64
CA SER A 138 20.93 -16.32 -39.21
C SER A 138 20.54 -15.40 -40.36
N ASP A 139 19.64 -14.46 -40.06
CA ASP A 139 19.10 -13.52 -41.02
C ASP A 139 19.11 -12.11 -40.44
N LYS A 140 19.72 -11.17 -41.18
CA LYS A 140 19.83 -9.75 -40.81
C LYS A 140 20.31 -9.54 -39.36
N ILE A 141 19.38 -9.41 -38.41
CA ILE A 141 19.63 -9.10 -36.98
C ILE A 141 19.20 -10.23 -36.02
N LEU A 142 18.68 -11.35 -36.54
CA LEU A 142 18.15 -12.48 -35.76
C LEU A 142 18.80 -13.80 -36.18
N SER A 143 19.01 -14.70 -35.22
CA SER A 143 19.24 -16.12 -35.48
C SER A 143 18.05 -16.94 -35.03
N PHE A 144 17.77 -18.00 -35.78
CA PHE A 144 16.63 -18.87 -35.62
C PHE A 144 17.06 -20.33 -35.51
N ILE A 145 16.28 -21.10 -34.75
CA ILE A 145 16.17 -22.55 -34.94
C ILE A 145 14.96 -22.80 -35.84
N ALA A 146 15.14 -23.56 -36.91
CA ALA A 146 14.15 -23.73 -37.97
C ALA A 146 13.99 -25.19 -38.38
N VAL A 147 12.81 -25.51 -38.91
CA VAL A 147 12.51 -26.76 -39.63
C VAL A 147 11.81 -26.42 -40.94
N GLU A 148 12.22 -27.12 -41.99
CA GLU A 148 11.55 -27.12 -43.29
C GLU A 148 10.93 -28.48 -43.55
N ASP A 149 9.67 -28.51 -43.96
CA ASP A 149 8.94 -29.74 -44.23
C ASP A 149 8.04 -29.61 -45.46
N THR A 150 7.61 -30.74 -46.02
CA THR A 150 6.72 -30.78 -47.17
C THR A 150 5.54 -31.69 -46.88
N LEU A 151 4.33 -31.18 -47.11
CA LEU A 151 3.08 -31.90 -46.89
C LEU A 151 2.30 -31.98 -48.20
N THR A 152 1.99 -33.20 -48.63
CA THR A 152 1.13 -33.44 -49.79
C THR A 152 -0.32 -33.59 -49.34
N ALA A 153 -1.19 -32.66 -49.78
CA ALA A 153 -2.63 -32.72 -49.60
C ALA A 153 -3.32 -32.64 -50.97
N GLU A 154 -4.34 -31.80 -51.16
CA GLU A 154 -4.86 -31.46 -52.51
C GLU A 154 -3.83 -30.70 -53.37
N SER A 155 -2.91 -29.97 -52.72
CA SER A 155 -1.71 -29.36 -53.30
C SER A 155 -0.48 -29.73 -52.47
N ILE A 156 0.72 -29.49 -53.02
CA ILE A 156 1.98 -29.67 -52.28
C ILE A 156 2.24 -28.40 -51.49
N TYR A 157 2.34 -28.53 -50.16
CA TYR A 157 2.65 -27.44 -49.26
C TYR A 157 4.06 -27.57 -48.71
N ARG A 158 4.86 -26.51 -48.86
CA ARG A 158 6.16 -26.37 -48.21
C ARG A 158 6.02 -25.50 -46.97
N LEU A 159 6.39 -26.03 -45.82
CA LEU A 159 6.21 -25.45 -44.50
C LEU A 159 7.59 -25.06 -43.94
N ILE A 160 7.72 -23.81 -43.51
CA ILE A 160 8.91 -23.34 -42.80
C ILE A 160 8.43 -22.80 -41.46
N ILE A 161 8.98 -23.34 -40.38
CA ILE A 161 8.68 -22.90 -39.01
C ILE A 161 10.00 -22.61 -38.35
N ALA A 162 10.15 -21.41 -37.80
CA ALA A 162 11.34 -21.03 -37.07
C ALA A 162 11.01 -20.29 -35.79
N LYS A 163 11.90 -20.40 -34.80
CA LYS A 163 11.84 -19.68 -33.55
C LYS A 163 13.08 -18.79 -33.41
N PRO A 164 12.94 -17.48 -33.15
CA PRO A 164 14.09 -16.64 -32.87
C PRO A 164 14.74 -17.08 -31.56
N ILE A 165 16.07 -17.18 -31.56
CA ILE A 165 16.87 -17.64 -30.43
C ILE A 165 18.01 -16.68 -30.05
N GLU A 166 18.41 -15.80 -30.96
CA GLU A 166 19.43 -14.78 -30.68
C GLU A 166 19.11 -13.49 -31.44
N LYS A 167 19.15 -12.35 -30.75
CA LYS A 167 19.19 -11.00 -31.32
C LYS A 167 20.63 -10.51 -31.29
N HIS A 168 21.11 -10.02 -32.43
CA HIS A 168 22.49 -9.56 -32.59
C HIS A 168 22.68 -8.06 -32.30
N TYR A 169 21.75 -7.46 -31.57
CA TYR A 169 21.78 -6.05 -31.18
C TYR A 169 21.06 -5.87 -29.84
N LYS A 170 21.32 -4.76 -29.15
CA LYS A 170 20.70 -4.42 -27.85
C LYS A 170 20.34 -2.94 -27.82
N LEU A 171 19.06 -2.63 -27.75
CA LEU A 171 18.59 -1.26 -27.59
C LEU A 171 18.49 -0.92 -26.10
N ASN A 172 19.03 0.23 -25.70
CA ASN A 172 18.91 0.76 -24.34
C ASN A 172 17.58 1.51 -24.17
N ASN A 173 16.44 0.85 -24.33
CA ASN A 173 15.13 1.46 -24.07
C ASN A 173 14.13 0.46 -23.49
N LYS A 174 13.00 0.96 -23.01
CA LYS A 174 11.97 0.16 -22.33
C LYS A 174 11.21 -0.80 -23.25
N TYR A 175 11.39 -0.71 -24.55
CA TYR A 175 10.65 -1.50 -25.52
C TYR A 175 11.40 -2.81 -25.83
N PHE A 176 12.73 -2.75 -25.93
CA PHE A 176 13.59 -3.88 -26.31
C PHE A 176 13.31 -5.18 -25.55
N ASP A 177 12.99 -6.23 -26.29
CA ASP A 177 12.79 -7.57 -25.74
C ASP A 177 14.06 -8.42 -25.94
N GLN A 178 14.65 -8.87 -24.84
CA GLN A 178 15.96 -9.52 -24.85
C GLN A 178 15.83 -11.02 -25.19
N ILE A 179 16.21 -11.37 -26.41
CA ILE A 179 16.30 -12.77 -26.89
C ILE A 179 17.77 -13.10 -27.13
N SER A 180 18.42 -13.79 -26.19
CA SER A 180 19.82 -14.21 -26.34
C SER A 180 20.09 -15.49 -25.55
N ILE A 181 20.37 -16.58 -26.27
CA ILE A 181 20.84 -17.83 -25.66
C ILE A 181 22.18 -17.59 -24.97
N SER A 182 23.07 -16.83 -25.64
CA SER A 182 24.39 -16.54 -25.10
C SER A 182 24.33 -15.80 -23.76
N GLU A 183 23.51 -14.77 -23.65
CA GLU A 183 23.35 -14.00 -22.41
C GLU A 183 22.57 -14.78 -21.33
N LYS A 184 21.55 -15.56 -21.73
CA LYS A 184 20.81 -16.45 -20.81
C LYS A 184 21.74 -17.41 -20.08
N PHE A 185 22.57 -18.15 -20.82
CA PHE A 185 23.51 -19.09 -20.21
C PHE A 185 24.69 -18.40 -19.54
N SER A 186 25.13 -17.25 -20.07
CA SER A 186 26.16 -16.46 -19.41
C SER A 186 25.74 -15.99 -18.02
N ASN A 187 24.48 -15.59 -17.86
CA ASN A 187 23.91 -15.20 -16.57
C ASN A 187 23.67 -16.41 -15.66
N GLN A 188 23.14 -17.51 -16.22
CA GLN A 188 22.87 -18.73 -15.44
C GLN A 188 24.12 -19.34 -14.82
N PHE A 189 25.24 -19.36 -15.57
CA PHE A 189 26.48 -20.01 -15.14
C PHE A 189 27.61 -19.03 -14.77
N SER A 190 27.39 -17.71 -14.90
CA SER A 190 28.39 -16.67 -14.62
C SER A 190 29.72 -16.86 -15.38
N ILE A 191 29.64 -17.34 -16.62
CA ILE A 191 30.77 -17.56 -17.52
C ILE A 191 30.42 -17.02 -18.91
N LYS A 192 31.42 -16.67 -19.72
CA LYS A 192 31.15 -16.14 -21.07
C LYS A 192 30.74 -17.28 -22.01
N PHE A 193 29.54 -17.18 -22.58
CA PHE A 193 29.10 -18.00 -23.70
C PHE A 193 29.20 -17.24 -25.02
N LYS A 194 29.51 -17.96 -26.07
CA LYS A 194 29.42 -17.51 -27.46
C LYS A 194 28.79 -18.62 -28.28
N VAL A 195 27.75 -18.27 -29.02
CA VAL A 195 27.04 -19.20 -29.90
C VAL A 195 27.46 -18.90 -31.33
N TYR A 196 27.87 -19.94 -32.05
CA TYR A 196 28.17 -19.89 -33.46
C TYR A 196 27.08 -20.68 -34.20
N PHE A 197 26.33 -19.97 -35.04
CA PHE A 197 25.22 -20.53 -35.82
C PHE A 197 25.66 -21.16 -37.15
N ASN A 198 26.98 -21.30 -37.37
CA ASN A 198 27.55 -21.90 -38.56
C ASN A 198 27.99 -23.36 -38.27
N PRO A 199 27.48 -24.37 -39.00
CA PRO A 199 27.88 -25.77 -38.80
C PRO A 199 29.36 -26.04 -39.12
N ALA A 200 29.99 -25.21 -39.97
CA ALA A 200 31.40 -25.34 -40.34
C ALA A 200 32.38 -24.82 -39.27
N GLU A 201 31.87 -24.24 -38.17
CA GLU A 201 32.69 -23.65 -37.12
C GLU A 201 33.58 -24.69 -36.44
N LYS A 202 34.86 -24.36 -36.28
CA LYS A 202 35.86 -25.24 -35.67
C LYS A 202 35.91 -25.04 -34.16
N TYR A 203 36.21 -26.13 -33.46
CA TYR A 203 36.48 -26.10 -32.04
C TYR A 203 37.57 -25.09 -31.70
N THR A 204 37.33 -24.30 -30.65
CA THR A 204 38.38 -23.46 -30.07
C THR A 204 39.57 -24.33 -29.65
N LYS A 205 40.79 -23.89 -29.99
CA LYS A 205 42.04 -24.54 -29.56
C LYS A 205 42.61 -23.94 -28.28
N ASP A 206 41.93 -22.94 -27.71
CA ASP A 206 42.32 -22.30 -26.46
C ASP A 206 41.85 -23.17 -25.29
N GLY A 207 42.79 -23.75 -24.52
CA GLY A 207 42.48 -24.64 -23.39
C GLY A 207 41.60 -24.01 -22.28
N ARG A 208 41.40 -22.69 -22.34
CA ARG A 208 40.49 -21.90 -21.46
C ARG A 208 39.02 -22.00 -21.85
N PHE A 209 38.69 -22.43 -23.06
CA PHE A 209 37.32 -22.53 -23.55
C PHE A 209 36.99 -23.98 -23.89
N THR A 210 35.75 -24.37 -23.63
CA THR A 210 35.18 -25.65 -24.08
C THR A 210 34.19 -25.36 -25.21
N SER A 211 34.08 -26.25 -26.19
CA SER A 211 33.06 -26.13 -27.23
C SER A 211 32.19 -27.38 -27.30
N ILE A 212 30.89 -27.20 -27.48
CA ILE A 212 29.87 -28.23 -27.61
C ILE A 212 29.22 -28.08 -28.98
N ASP A 213 29.07 -29.19 -29.72
CA ASP A 213 28.29 -29.18 -30.95
C ASP A 213 26.81 -29.03 -30.65
N ILE A 214 26.16 -28.06 -31.29
CA ILE A 214 24.69 -28.06 -31.38
C ILE A 214 24.32 -29.09 -32.45
N ARG A 215 23.51 -30.08 -32.08
CA ARG A 215 23.06 -31.14 -32.99
C ARG A 215 21.57 -31.04 -33.25
N ASN A 216 21.15 -31.47 -34.42
CA ASN A 216 19.74 -31.55 -34.78
C ASN A 216 19.11 -32.90 -34.40
N ASN A 217 17.83 -33.06 -34.75
CA ASN A 217 17.02 -34.27 -34.56
C ASN A 217 17.56 -35.52 -35.29
N LEU A 218 18.46 -35.35 -36.27
CA LEU A 218 19.14 -36.44 -36.98
C LEU A 218 20.56 -36.70 -36.44
N GLY A 219 21.01 -35.92 -35.44
CA GLY A 219 22.35 -36.02 -34.85
C GLY A 219 23.46 -35.30 -35.61
N ASN A 220 23.12 -34.59 -36.71
CA ASN A 220 24.04 -33.78 -37.49
C ASN A 220 24.40 -32.49 -36.75
N LYS A 221 25.64 -32.02 -36.89
CA LYS A 221 26.10 -30.75 -36.31
C LYS A 221 25.50 -29.58 -37.10
N ILE A 222 24.78 -28.70 -36.41
CA ILE A 222 24.14 -27.50 -36.98
C ILE A 222 24.72 -26.19 -36.44
N GLY A 223 25.52 -26.25 -35.38
CA GLY A 223 26.21 -25.08 -34.81
C GLY A 223 27.21 -25.49 -33.74
N LEU A 224 27.81 -24.50 -33.09
CA LEU A 224 28.82 -24.69 -32.05
C LEU A 224 28.59 -23.68 -30.92
N ILE A 225 28.53 -24.15 -29.67
CA ILE A 225 28.54 -23.28 -28.50
C ILE A 225 29.91 -23.35 -27.88
N THR A 226 30.55 -22.21 -27.68
CA THR A 226 31.81 -22.10 -26.96
C THR A 226 31.59 -21.34 -25.67
N PHE A 227 32.07 -21.87 -24.55
CA PHE A 227 32.01 -21.19 -23.27
C PHE A 227 33.35 -21.24 -22.55
N GLN A 228 33.61 -20.23 -21.74
CA GLN A 228 34.79 -20.19 -20.89
C GLN A 228 34.65 -21.28 -19.82
N LYS A 229 35.67 -22.14 -19.66
CA LYS A 229 35.65 -23.16 -18.61
C LYS A 229 35.42 -22.51 -17.25
N PRO A 230 34.61 -23.12 -16.37
CA PRO A 230 34.51 -22.69 -14.98
C PRO A 230 35.90 -22.53 -14.38
N THR A 231 36.08 -21.50 -13.55
CA THR A 231 37.33 -21.29 -12.84
C THR A 231 37.18 -21.76 -11.41
N LEU A 232 38.25 -22.30 -10.82
CA LEU A 232 38.27 -22.69 -9.42
C LEU A 232 37.85 -21.52 -8.51
N THR A 233 38.23 -20.30 -8.88
CA THR A 233 37.84 -19.07 -8.20
C THR A 233 36.32 -18.87 -8.22
N ASN A 234 35.67 -19.00 -9.37
CA ASN A 234 34.22 -18.86 -9.50
C ASN A 234 33.47 -19.99 -8.75
N HIS A 235 33.98 -21.22 -8.81
CA HIS A 235 33.37 -22.37 -8.11
C HIS A 235 33.47 -22.22 -6.59
N ILE A 236 34.64 -21.85 -6.06
CA ILE A 236 34.82 -21.54 -4.64
C ILE A 236 33.90 -20.38 -4.23
N GLN A 237 33.79 -19.35 -5.07
CA GLN A 237 32.89 -18.23 -4.81
C GLN A 237 31.43 -18.69 -4.74
N SER A 238 30.99 -19.60 -5.61
CA SER A 238 29.63 -20.17 -5.60
C SER A 238 29.35 -20.98 -4.32
N ILE A 239 30.27 -21.84 -3.91
CA ILE A 239 30.18 -22.60 -2.65
C ILE A 239 30.10 -21.64 -1.46
N SER A 240 30.99 -20.65 -1.43
CA SER A 240 31.01 -19.66 -0.35
C SER A 240 29.73 -18.82 -0.31
N ASN A 241 29.20 -18.40 -1.46
CA ASN A 241 27.94 -17.68 -1.56
C ASN A 241 26.75 -18.53 -1.07
N THR A 242 26.72 -19.82 -1.42
CA THR A 242 25.66 -20.76 -0.99
C THR A 242 25.73 -21.04 0.50
N ALA A 243 26.92 -21.32 1.01
CA ALA A 243 27.17 -21.49 2.44
C ALA A 243 26.80 -20.22 3.22
N SER A 244 27.20 -19.05 2.71
CA SER A 244 26.83 -17.74 3.26
C SER A 244 25.31 -17.53 3.29
N SER A 245 24.58 -17.96 2.26
CA SER A 245 23.12 -17.84 2.19
C SER A 245 22.41 -18.76 3.18
N ILE A 246 22.87 -20.01 3.31
CA ILE A 246 22.35 -20.97 4.31
C ILE A 246 22.66 -20.46 5.72
N GLN A 247 23.89 -20.00 5.96
CA GLN A 247 24.29 -19.40 7.23
C GLN A 247 23.42 -18.18 7.54
N ALA A 248 23.20 -17.27 6.60
CA ALA A 248 22.35 -16.10 6.77
C ALA A 248 20.90 -16.48 7.12
N ALA A 249 20.34 -17.51 6.47
CA ALA A 249 19.01 -18.03 6.77
C ALA A 249 18.93 -18.65 8.18
N LEU A 250 19.92 -19.45 8.57
CA LEU A 250 20.01 -20.02 9.92
C LEU A 250 20.20 -18.93 10.97
N PHE A 251 21.05 -17.95 10.71
CA PHE A 251 21.24 -16.76 11.54
C PHE A 251 19.95 -15.98 11.70
N LEU A 252 19.16 -15.81 10.64
CA LEU A 252 17.85 -15.16 10.70
C LEU A 252 16.87 -15.93 11.58
N ILE A 253 16.77 -17.26 11.42
CA ILE A 253 15.90 -18.11 12.25
C ILE A 253 16.33 -18.04 13.73
N GLY A 254 17.64 -18.17 13.99
CA GLY A 254 18.22 -18.05 15.33
C GLY A 254 17.95 -16.69 15.94
N TYR A 255 18.10 -15.64 15.15
CA TYR A 255 17.79 -14.27 15.54
C TYR A 255 16.31 -14.10 15.87
N ILE A 256 15.37 -14.64 15.08
CA ILE A 256 13.93 -14.56 15.35
C ILE A 256 13.56 -15.31 16.66
N LEU A 257 14.19 -16.45 16.93
CA LEU A 257 14.01 -17.18 18.19
C LEU A 257 14.57 -16.41 19.40
N LEU A 258 15.75 -15.80 19.23
CA LEU A 258 16.35 -14.90 20.20
C LEU A 258 15.45 -13.66 20.41
N TRP A 259 14.85 -13.15 19.34
CA TRP A 259 13.93 -12.01 19.31
C TRP A 259 12.70 -12.24 20.13
N PHE A 260 12.07 -13.41 19.96
CA PHE A 260 10.93 -13.78 20.78
C PHE A 260 11.31 -13.86 22.28
N THR A 261 12.52 -14.34 22.59
CA THR A 261 13.01 -14.48 23.96
C THR A 261 13.33 -13.12 24.61
N ILE A 262 14.07 -12.25 23.91
CA ILE A 262 14.41 -10.89 24.37
C ILE A 262 13.14 -10.07 24.57
N TYR A 263 12.20 -10.12 23.62
CA TYR A 263 10.92 -9.43 23.72
C TYR A 263 10.12 -9.79 24.99
N LEU A 264 10.11 -11.09 25.36
CA LEU A 264 9.46 -11.56 26.58
C LEU A 264 10.14 -11.02 27.86
N ASN A 265 11.46 -10.87 27.84
CA ASN A 265 12.22 -10.35 28.98
C ASN A 265 12.12 -8.82 29.11
N ILE A 266 12.07 -8.08 27.99
CA ILE A 266 11.89 -6.62 28.01
C ILE A 266 10.57 -6.23 28.71
N LYS A 267 9.52 -7.07 28.62
CA LYS A 267 8.25 -6.84 29.33
C LYS A 267 8.40 -6.83 30.86
N GLN A 268 9.42 -7.48 31.41
CA GLN A 268 9.66 -7.58 32.85
C GLN A 268 10.41 -6.36 33.42
N ILE A 269 10.92 -5.46 32.57
CA ILE A 269 11.64 -4.26 33.01
C ILE A 269 10.65 -3.26 33.61
N ASN A 270 10.88 -2.88 34.87
CA ASN A 270 10.03 -1.95 35.62
C ASN A 270 10.17 -0.50 35.13
N HIS A 271 11.38 -0.07 34.75
CA HIS A 271 11.64 1.32 34.35
C HIS A 271 11.23 1.57 32.89
N ARG A 272 10.19 2.39 32.69
CA ARG A 272 9.44 2.48 31.43
C ARG A 272 10.21 3.13 30.29
N LEU A 273 11.01 4.17 30.58
CA LEU A 273 11.85 4.83 29.57
C LEU A 273 12.97 3.89 29.11
N ILE A 274 13.59 3.15 30.05
CA ILE A 274 14.63 2.16 29.72
C ILE A 274 14.02 1.06 28.85
N ARG A 275 12.82 0.60 29.19
CA ARG A 275 12.09 -0.38 28.39
C ARG A 275 11.80 0.12 26.97
N LEU A 276 11.36 1.36 26.81
CA LEU A 276 11.16 2.00 25.50
C LEU A 276 12.47 2.08 24.71
N SER A 277 13.54 2.59 25.33
CA SER A 277 14.87 2.68 24.71
C SER A 277 15.38 1.32 24.25
N ILE A 278 15.20 0.28 25.07
CA ILE A 278 15.59 -1.08 24.70
C ILE A 278 14.75 -1.60 23.53
N TYR A 279 13.43 -1.35 23.48
CA TYR A 279 12.62 -1.73 22.32
C TYR A 279 13.10 -1.05 21.02
N ILE A 280 13.41 0.24 21.06
CA ILE A 280 13.89 1.00 19.89
C ILE A 280 15.25 0.48 19.44
N LEU A 281 16.21 0.37 20.38
CA LEU A 281 17.55 -0.15 20.10
C LEU A 281 17.48 -1.56 19.53
N TYR A 282 16.56 -2.38 20.06
CA TYR A 282 16.40 -3.76 19.63
C TYR A 282 15.89 -3.87 18.19
N ILE A 283 14.90 -3.07 17.80
CA ILE A 283 14.41 -3.03 16.41
C ILE A 283 15.47 -2.46 15.46
N ALA A 284 16.19 -1.41 15.88
CA ALA A 284 17.28 -0.84 15.09
C ALA A 284 18.41 -1.84 14.85
N LEU A 285 18.86 -2.56 15.89
CA LEU A 285 19.86 -3.62 15.78
C LEU A 285 19.39 -4.76 14.89
N PHE A 286 18.09 -5.11 14.91
CA PHE A 286 17.56 -6.11 13.99
C PHE A 286 17.63 -5.65 12.53
N ARG A 287 17.28 -4.39 12.26
CA ARG A 287 17.40 -3.86 10.89
C ARG A 287 18.86 -3.81 10.42
N ILE A 288 19.78 -3.36 11.28
CA ILE A 288 21.22 -3.35 10.99
C ILE A 288 21.70 -4.78 10.71
N PHE A 289 21.27 -5.76 11.50
CA PHE A 289 21.57 -7.16 11.24
C PHE A 289 21.08 -7.60 9.85
N LEU A 290 19.81 -7.35 9.50
CA LEU A 290 19.30 -7.69 8.16
C LEU A 290 20.11 -7.05 7.04
N PHE A 291 20.56 -5.81 7.24
CA PHE A 291 21.39 -5.09 6.27
C PHE A 291 22.79 -5.68 6.13
N VAL A 292 23.49 -5.96 7.24
CA VAL A 292 24.85 -6.53 7.23
C VAL A 292 24.87 -7.91 6.54
N PHE A 293 23.79 -8.67 6.64
CA PHE A 293 23.65 -9.98 6.01
C PHE A 293 22.98 -9.95 4.63
N ASP A 294 22.63 -8.76 4.11
CA ASP A 294 21.97 -8.53 2.82
C ASP A 294 20.67 -9.35 2.64
N LEU A 295 19.85 -9.37 3.70
CA LEU A 295 18.55 -10.05 3.72
C LEU A 295 17.41 -9.03 3.55
N PRO A 296 16.47 -9.26 2.60
CA PRO A 296 16.19 -10.51 1.89
C PRO A 296 16.78 -10.61 0.48
N ASN A 297 17.67 -9.70 0.05
CA ASN A 297 18.20 -9.67 -1.33
C ASN A 297 18.91 -10.96 -1.73
N LYS A 298 19.54 -11.67 -0.78
CA LYS A 298 20.10 -13.01 -1.03
C LYS A 298 19.06 -14.10 -1.33
N ILE A 299 17.79 -13.89 -0.99
CA ILE A 299 16.70 -14.88 -1.10
C ILE A 299 15.72 -14.52 -2.22
N LEU A 300 15.47 -13.23 -2.42
CA LEU A 300 14.55 -12.70 -3.42
C LEU A 300 15.33 -12.24 -4.66
N SER A 301 14.73 -12.37 -5.84
CA SER A 301 15.28 -11.87 -7.11
C SER A 301 14.24 -11.06 -7.88
N GLY A 302 14.70 -10.26 -8.84
CA GLY A 302 13.86 -9.42 -9.71
C GLY A 302 13.84 -7.95 -9.30
N GLY A 303 12.96 -7.16 -9.92
CA GLY A 303 12.97 -5.69 -9.79
C GLY A 303 12.68 -5.12 -8.39
N LEU A 304 12.36 -5.94 -7.39
CA LEU A 304 12.21 -5.49 -6.01
C LEU A 304 13.54 -5.41 -5.25
N THR A 305 14.53 -6.19 -5.68
CA THR A 305 15.90 -6.23 -5.11
C THR A 305 16.91 -5.49 -5.96
N ASP A 306 16.49 -5.00 -7.14
CA ASP A 306 17.34 -4.30 -8.08
C ASP A 306 17.62 -2.85 -7.60
N PRO A 307 18.89 -2.50 -7.32
CA PRO A 307 19.29 -1.17 -6.90
C PRO A 307 19.08 -0.09 -7.96
N GLU A 308 18.95 -0.47 -9.24
CA GLU A 308 18.72 0.48 -10.33
C GLU A 308 17.38 1.22 -10.16
N TYR A 309 16.36 0.56 -9.61
CA TYR A 309 15.07 1.20 -9.36
C TYR A 309 15.12 2.20 -8.21
N PHE A 310 15.86 1.89 -7.13
CA PHE A 310 16.01 2.77 -5.99
C PHE A 310 17.21 2.36 -5.15
N SER A 311 18.13 3.30 -4.90
CA SER A 311 19.24 3.09 -3.98
C SER A 311 19.59 4.39 -3.26
N SER A 312 19.34 4.44 -1.95
CA SER A 312 19.59 5.64 -1.17
C SER A 312 20.91 5.56 -0.40
N THR A 313 21.72 6.61 -0.48
CA THR A 313 22.90 6.78 0.40
C THR A 313 22.52 7.09 1.84
N PHE A 314 21.25 7.47 2.08
CA PHE A 314 20.73 7.77 3.41
C PHE A 314 20.84 6.57 4.35
N GLY A 315 21.32 6.81 5.58
CA GLY A 315 21.49 5.75 6.57
C GLY A 315 22.58 4.74 6.22
N TYR A 316 23.64 5.16 5.49
CA TYR A 316 24.75 4.32 5.04
C TYR A 316 24.35 3.19 4.07
N GLY A 317 23.37 3.44 3.19
CA GLY A 317 22.94 2.44 2.21
C GLY A 317 21.94 1.41 2.72
N ILE A 318 21.37 1.62 3.92
CA ILE A 318 20.42 0.66 4.53
C ILE A 318 19.11 0.49 3.73
N ALA A 319 18.89 1.35 2.72
CA ALA A 319 17.79 1.27 1.78
C ALA A 319 18.36 1.17 0.35
N GLY A 320 19.03 0.05 0.07
CA GLY A 320 19.74 -0.19 -1.20
C GLY A 320 18.88 -0.75 -2.34
N SER A 321 17.60 -1.01 -2.08
CA SER A 321 16.61 -1.52 -3.03
C SER A 321 15.18 -1.15 -2.58
N PRO A 322 14.15 -1.25 -3.45
CA PRO A 322 12.75 -1.04 -3.06
C PRO A 322 12.29 -1.91 -1.87
N ILE A 323 12.73 -3.18 -1.80
CA ILE A 323 12.38 -4.09 -0.70
C ILE A 323 13.12 -3.76 0.60
N ASP A 324 14.40 -3.37 0.52
CA ASP A 324 15.16 -2.91 1.69
C ASP A 324 14.54 -1.67 2.32
N PHE A 325 14.08 -0.76 1.47
CA PHE A 325 13.39 0.42 1.91
C PHE A 325 12.06 0.07 2.59
N PHE A 326 11.31 -0.89 2.06
CA PHE A 326 10.07 -1.37 2.67
C PHE A 326 10.27 -1.99 4.06
N ILE A 327 11.29 -2.82 4.21
CA ILE A 327 11.63 -3.39 5.52
C ILE A 327 12.02 -2.28 6.51
N THR A 328 12.82 -1.32 6.05
CA THR A 328 13.22 -0.16 6.86
C THR A 328 12.00 0.67 7.28
N ALA A 329 11.08 0.93 6.36
CA ALA A 329 9.84 1.68 6.61
C ALA A 329 8.93 0.95 7.61
N ILE A 330 8.77 -0.38 7.50
CA ILE A 330 8.01 -1.18 8.48
C ILE A 330 8.66 -1.12 9.86
N MET A 331 9.98 -1.28 9.96
CA MET A 331 10.67 -1.22 11.24
C MET A 331 10.52 0.15 11.89
N LEU A 332 10.61 1.22 11.09
CA LEU A 332 10.31 2.58 11.53
C LEU A 332 8.87 2.71 12.02
N LEU A 333 7.89 2.16 11.29
CA LEU A 333 6.48 2.17 11.70
C LEU A 333 6.26 1.50 13.04
N ILE A 334 6.88 0.34 13.28
CA ILE A 334 6.81 -0.36 14.57
C ILE A 334 7.39 0.52 15.69
N ILE A 335 8.54 1.16 15.46
CA ILE A 335 9.14 2.10 16.41
C ILE A 335 8.17 3.26 16.71
N CYS A 336 7.58 3.87 15.66
CA CYS A 336 6.62 4.97 15.80
C CYS A 336 5.41 4.56 16.64
N LEU A 337 4.84 3.37 16.38
CA LEU A 337 3.69 2.84 17.12
C LEU A 337 4.02 2.61 18.60
N ILE A 338 5.22 2.10 18.90
CA ILE A 338 5.68 1.91 20.27
C ILE A 338 5.85 3.27 20.96
N ILE A 339 6.51 4.24 20.32
CA ILE A 339 6.68 5.61 20.87
C ILE A 339 5.32 6.24 21.15
N TYR A 340 4.40 6.17 20.21
CA TYR A 340 3.05 6.71 20.35
C TYR A 340 2.30 6.08 21.51
N LYS A 341 2.30 4.75 21.61
CA LYS A 341 1.70 4.03 22.74
C LYS A 341 2.26 4.51 24.08
N TYR A 342 3.58 4.62 24.21
CA TYR A 342 4.23 5.06 25.45
C TYR A 342 3.97 6.54 25.76
N SER A 343 3.86 7.40 24.75
CA SER A 343 3.52 8.82 24.92
C SER A 343 2.11 9.02 25.50
N ILE A 344 1.15 8.19 25.06
CA ILE A 344 -0.24 8.26 25.51
C ILE A 344 -0.43 7.63 26.88
N GLU A 345 0.05 6.39 27.07
CA GLU A 345 -0.27 5.59 28.26
C GLU A 345 0.60 5.94 29.48
N TYR A 346 1.86 6.39 29.29
CA TYR A 346 2.86 6.19 30.34
C TYR A 346 3.74 7.38 30.71
N PHE A 347 3.65 8.53 30.03
CA PHE A 347 4.47 9.68 30.41
C PHE A 347 4.06 10.21 31.80
N PRO A 348 4.92 10.09 32.83
CA PRO A 348 4.56 10.42 34.20
C PRO A 348 4.49 11.94 34.34
N SER A 349 3.29 12.44 34.58
CA SER A 349 3.02 13.86 34.77
C SER A 349 3.59 14.39 36.08
N GLU A 350 4.01 13.54 37.02
CA GLU A 350 4.35 13.93 38.41
C GLU A 350 5.70 14.63 38.60
N ARG A 351 6.60 14.61 37.60
CA ARG A 351 7.97 15.15 37.76
C ARG A 351 8.18 16.62 37.41
N PHE A 352 7.19 17.31 36.83
CA PHE A 352 7.39 18.65 36.26
C PHE A 352 6.41 19.69 36.84
N ASN A 353 6.75 20.25 38.01
CA ASN A 353 6.05 21.40 38.60
C ASN A 353 6.73 22.76 38.28
N ASP A 354 7.98 22.76 37.79
CA ASP A 354 8.72 24.00 37.46
C ASP A 354 8.46 24.45 36.01
N ARG A 355 7.96 25.69 35.84
CA ARG A 355 7.68 26.32 34.54
C ARG A 355 8.91 26.43 33.64
N LYS A 356 10.11 26.66 34.21
CA LYS A 356 11.34 26.80 33.41
C LYS A 356 11.75 25.47 32.77
N ASN A 357 11.73 24.39 33.56
CA ASN A 357 12.06 23.05 33.08
C ASN A 357 11.01 22.53 32.06
N ALA A 358 9.74 22.87 32.27
CA ALA A 358 8.68 22.58 31.30
C ALA A 358 8.89 23.30 29.96
N ALA A 359 9.24 24.60 29.98
CA ALA A 359 9.51 25.37 28.76
C ALA A 359 10.74 24.85 28.00
N ALA A 360 11.83 24.52 28.70
CA ALA A 360 13.02 23.93 28.11
C ALA A 360 12.71 22.60 27.41
N LEU A 361 11.97 21.70 28.08
CA LEU A 361 11.59 20.41 27.50
C LEU A 361 10.64 20.57 26.29
N ILE A 362 9.67 21.47 26.35
CA ILE A 362 8.80 21.78 25.21
C ILE A 362 9.62 22.31 24.03
N THR A 363 10.62 23.16 24.28
CA THR A 363 11.51 23.68 23.23
C THR A 363 12.31 22.56 22.57
N VAL A 364 12.85 21.61 23.36
CA VAL A 364 13.53 20.42 22.83
C VAL A 364 12.57 19.56 21.99
N LEU A 365 11.32 19.37 22.43
CA LEU A 365 10.32 18.62 21.69
C LEU A 365 9.92 19.30 20.37
N ILE A 366 9.81 20.63 20.35
CA ILE A 366 9.59 21.41 19.12
C ILE A 366 10.75 21.21 18.15
N LEU A 367 12.00 21.27 18.64
CA LEU A 367 13.17 21.04 17.80
C LEU A 367 13.19 19.62 17.22
N ILE A 368 12.87 18.60 18.04
CA ILE A 368 12.75 17.21 17.58
C ILE A 368 11.64 17.08 16.52
N PHE A 369 10.49 17.73 16.70
CA PHE A 369 9.42 17.74 15.72
C PHE A 369 9.87 18.32 14.38
N LEU A 370 10.58 19.45 14.38
CA LEU A 370 11.07 20.10 13.16
C LEU A 370 12.17 19.28 12.47
N LEU A 371 13.07 18.67 13.24
CA LEU A 371 14.07 17.74 12.71
C LEU A 371 13.40 16.49 12.10
N PHE A 372 12.33 15.99 12.72
CA PHE A 372 11.58 14.87 12.17
C PHE A 372 10.86 15.25 10.87
N LEU A 373 10.23 16.44 10.81
CA LEU A 373 9.65 16.98 9.58
C LEU A 373 10.70 17.07 8.46
N ARG A 374 11.91 17.57 8.77
CA ARG A 374 13.02 17.60 7.83
C ARG A 374 13.43 16.19 7.38
N GLY A 375 13.52 15.24 8.31
CA GLY A 375 13.87 13.85 8.00
C GLY A 375 12.83 13.18 7.10
N PHE A 376 11.54 13.46 7.32
CA PHE A 376 10.45 12.99 6.46
C PHE A 376 10.54 13.56 5.05
N GLY A 377 10.78 14.87 4.92
CA GLY A 377 11.01 15.49 3.61
C GLY A 377 12.26 14.93 2.91
N ALA A 378 13.39 14.81 3.61
CA ALA A 378 14.61 14.25 3.05
C ALA A 378 14.45 12.79 2.58
N ALA A 379 13.67 11.98 3.30
CA ALA A 379 13.35 10.62 2.86
C ALA A 379 12.53 10.62 1.57
N LEU A 380 11.53 11.50 1.44
CA LEU A 380 10.75 11.64 0.20
C LEU A 380 11.57 12.25 -0.94
N ASN A 381 12.50 13.15 -0.65
CA ASN A 381 13.45 13.67 -1.63
C ASN A 381 14.28 12.54 -2.22
N SER A 382 14.82 11.65 -1.37
CA SER A 382 15.56 10.47 -1.82
C SER A 382 14.70 9.54 -2.68
N VAL A 383 13.43 9.31 -2.30
CA VAL A 383 12.48 8.53 -3.10
C VAL A 383 12.29 9.07 -4.53
N VAL A 384 12.48 10.38 -4.74
CA VAL A 384 12.36 11.00 -6.06
C VAL A 384 13.71 11.05 -6.79
N PHE A 385 14.75 11.57 -6.13
CA PHE A 385 16.04 11.86 -6.77
C PHE A 385 16.99 10.65 -6.84
N ASP A 386 16.92 9.72 -5.88
CA ASP A 386 17.75 8.51 -5.86
C ASP A 386 17.02 7.31 -6.51
N SER A 387 15.97 7.59 -7.29
CA SER A 387 15.10 6.62 -7.93
C SER A 387 15.07 6.83 -9.44
N THR A 388 15.13 5.74 -10.20
CA THR A 388 14.84 5.77 -11.65
C THR A 388 13.34 5.65 -11.92
N LEU A 389 12.53 5.39 -10.90
CA LEU A 389 11.08 5.32 -11.02
C LEU A 389 10.49 6.73 -11.20
N ARG A 390 9.48 6.83 -12.07
CA ARG A 390 8.79 8.09 -12.40
C ARG A 390 7.31 7.93 -12.06
N TYR A 391 6.95 8.28 -10.83
CA TYR A 391 5.65 8.00 -10.20
C TYR A 391 4.45 8.61 -10.95
N PHE A 392 4.69 9.73 -11.65
CA PHE A 392 3.64 10.49 -12.34
C PHE A 392 3.64 10.33 -13.86
N ARG A 393 4.61 9.60 -14.43
CA ARG A 393 4.74 9.43 -15.89
C ARG A 393 3.86 8.32 -16.46
N ASP A 394 3.79 7.17 -15.77
CA ASP A 394 2.95 6.06 -16.24
C ASP A 394 1.46 6.39 -16.02
N VAL A 395 0.64 6.24 -17.04
CA VAL A 395 -0.80 6.52 -16.95
C VAL A 395 -1.59 5.30 -16.44
N SER A 396 -0.92 4.16 -16.22
CA SER A 396 -1.55 2.93 -15.81
C SER A 396 -2.26 3.02 -14.46
N LEU A 397 -3.42 2.36 -14.38
CA LEU A 397 -4.24 2.26 -13.16
C LEU A 397 -3.60 1.40 -12.07
N ILE A 398 -2.86 0.38 -12.48
CA ILE A 398 -2.14 -0.52 -11.61
C ILE A 398 -0.66 -0.33 -11.95
N PRO A 399 0.10 0.34 -11.08
CA PRO A 399 1.53 0.52 -11.32
C PRO A 399 2.24 -0.83 -11.35
N ASN A 400 3.40 -0.87 -11.99
CA ASN A 400 4.28 -2.04 -11.93
C ASN A 400 4.70 -2.35 -10.48
N THR A 401 5.20 -3.57 -10.24
CA THR A 401 5.51 -4.06 -8.88
C THR A 401 6.47 -3.15 -8.09
N PRO A 402 7.59 -2.64 -8.67
CA PRO A 402 8.48 -1.72 -7.96
C PRO A 402 7.83 -0.39 -7.58
N ILE A 403 7.10 0.26 -8.50
CA ILE A 403 6.38 1.51 -8.21
C ILE A 403 5.33 1.27 -7.13
N PHE A 404 4.54 0.20 -7.22
CA PHE A 404 3.53 -0.13 -6.22
C PHE A 404 4.12 -0.27 -4.82
N LEU A 405 5.25 -0.97 -4.68
CA LEU A 405 5.91 -1.13 -3.38
C LEU A 405 6.46 0.20 -2.84
N MET A 406 7.00 1.04 -3.72
CA MET A 406 7.47 2.36 -3.35
C MET A 406 6.34 3.30 -2.93
N GLU A 407 5.17 3.24 -3.55
CA GLU A 407 3.97 3.95 -3.08
C GLU A 407 3.55 3.49 -1.67
N ILE A 408 3.63 2.19 -1.39
CA ILE A 408 3.41 1.69 -0.02
C ILE A 408 4.45 2.28 0.96
N ASN A 409 5.72 2.39 0.55
CA ASN A 409 6.77 3.01 1.37
C ASN A 409 6.48 4.48 1.66
N ILE A 410 6.08 5.24 0.65
CA ILE A 410 5.67 6.64 0.75
C ILE A 410 4.50 6.81 1.74
N LEU A 411 3.50 5.92 1.67
CA LEU A 411 2.38 5.89 2.61
C LEU A 411 2.84 5.57 4.04
N ILE A 412 3.70 4.55 4.22
CA ILE A 412 4.22 4.16 5.54
C ILE A 412 5.00 5.31 6.17
N LEU A 413 5.87 5.99 5.41
CA LEU A 413 6.60 7.17 5.89
C LEU A 413 5.65 8.29 6.31
N GLY A 414 4.61 8.55 5.51
CA GLY A 414 3.55 9.50 5.85
C GLY A 414 2.89 9.17 7.19
N ILE A 415 2.48 7.91 7.36
CA ILE A 415 1.90 7.39 8.62
C ILE A 415 2.87 7.58 9.79
N CYS A 416 4.14 7.20 9.63
CA CYS A 416 5.17 7.36 10.66
C CYS A 416 5.29 8.82 11.09
N SER A 417 5.30 9.74 10.11
CA SER A 417 5.42 11.17 10.36
C SER A 417 4.27 11.72 11.18
N VAL A 418 3.03 11.32 10.85
CA VAL A 418 1.84 11.76 11.57
C VAL A 418 1.84 11.18 12.98
N ILE A 419 2.16 9.89 13.15
CA ILE A 419 2.18 9.22 14.47
C ILE A 419 3.16 9.88 15.43
N ILE A 420 4.42 10.10 15.01
CA ILE A 420 5.44 10.72 15.86
C ILE A 420 5.07 12.16 16.18
N SER A 421 4.62 12.92 15.19
CA SER A 421 4.21 14.30 15.37
C SER A 421 3.07 14.46 16.37
N ILE A 422 2.05 13.60 16.31
CA ILE A 422 0.97 13.57 17.31
C ILE A 422 1.54 13.20 18.69
N ALA A 423 2.43 12.19 18.77
CA ALA A 423 3.03 11.79 20.04
C ALA A 423 3.77 12.96 20.74
N ILE A 424 4.52 13.75 19.97
CA ILE A 424 5.22 14.94 20.46
C ILE A 424 4.23 16.01 20.92
N ILE A 425 3.22 16.35 20.11
CA ILE A 425 2.22 17.37 20.47
C ILE A 425 1.45 16.96 21.74
N GLN A 426 1.00 15.71 21.84
CA GLN A 426 0.32 15.20 23.03
C GLN A 426 1.22 15.29 24.28
N LEU A 427 2.52 15.04 24.11
CA LEU A 427 3.49 15.18 25.19
C LEU A 427 3.65 16.65 25.62
N CYS A 428 3.81 17.57 24.67
CA CYS A 428 3.86 19.02 24.94
C CYS A 428 2.60 19.50 25.68
N LEU A 429 1.43 19.03 25.28
CA LEU A 429 0.14 19.38 25.91
C LEU A 429 0.06 18.88 27.35
N LYS A 430 0.48 17.65 27.62
CA LYS A 430 0.52 17.10 28.99
C LYS A 430 1.45 17.91 29.90
N ILE A 431 2.61 18.33 29.38
CA ILE A 431 3.58 19.15 30.11
C ILE A 431 3.01 20.55 30.35
N ALA A 432 2.48 21.20 29.31
CA ALA A 432 1.97 22.57 29.38
C ALA A 432 0.73 22.71 30.29
N LYS A 433 -0.22 21.76 30.23
CA LYS A 433 -1.42 21.74 31.08
C LYS A 433 -1.09 21.74 32.57
N ARG A 434 0.00 21.10 32.97
CA ARG A 434 0.40 21.01 34.38
C ARG A 434 1.20 22.24 34.83
N ALA A 435 1.97 22.86 33.94
CA ALA A 435 2.72 24.08 34.23
C ALA A 435 1.84 25.35 34.29
N VAL A 436 0.68 25.34 33.62
CA VAL A 436 -0.23 26.47 33.48
C VAL A 436 -1.68 26.04 33.72
N GLU A 437 -2.29 26.51 34.81
CA GLU A 437 -3.73 26.32 35.10
C GLU A 437 -4.62 27.19 34.18
N ARG A 438 -4.68 26.84 32.89
CA ARG A 438 -5.55 27.49 31.90
C ARG A 438 -6.40 26.46 31.15
N ARG A 439 -7.44 26.95 30.46
CA ARG A 439 -8.29 26.12 29.59
C ARG A 439 -7.44 25.45 28.51
N ILE A 440 -7.62 24.14 28.33
CA ILE A 440 -6.84 23.31 27.41
C ILE A 440 -6.86 23.82 25.96
N VAL A 441 -7.98 24.42 25.53
CA VAL A 441 -8.15 25.04 24.20
C VAL A 441 -7.14 26.18 23.99
N LEU A 442 -6.93 27.01 25.01
CA LEU A 442 -5.97 28.13 24.94
C LEU A 442 -4.53 27.62 24.85
N ILE A 443 -4.21 26.54 25.59
CA ILE A 443 -2.88 25.90 25.54
C ILE A 443 -2.62 25.34 24.15
N PHE A 444 -3.60 24.68 23.55
CA PHE A 444 -3.53 24.20 22.16
C PHE A 444 -3.24 25.35 21.18
N LEU A 445 -3.96 26.46 21.29
CA LEU A 445 -3.82 27.60 20.39
C LEU A 445 -2.45 28.28 20.54
N VAL A 446 -1.96 28.43 21.78
CA VAL A 446 -0.60 28.96 22.04
C VAL A 446 0.46 28.03 21.47
N LEU A 447 0.38 26.72 21.72
CA LEU A 447 1.33 25.76 21.14
C LEU A 447 1.27 25.78 19.61
N PHE A 448 0.09 25.88 19.00
CA PHE A 448 -0.06 25.98 17.55
C PHE A 448 0.70 27.18 16.99
N ILE A 449 0.52 28.37 17.58
CA ILE A 449 1.25 29.59 17.17
C ILE A 449 2.76 29.42 17.34
N ILE A 450 3.21 28.84 18.46
CA ILE A 450 4.64 28.60 18.73
C ILE A 450 5.24 27.65 17.69
N PHE A 451 4.58 26.54 17.36
CA PHE A 451 5.06 25.59 16.35
C PHE A 451 5.11 26.22 14.95
N GLN A 452 4.10 27.02 14.57
CA GLN A 452 4.11 27.74 13.30
C GLN A 452 5.26 28.75 13.23
N PHE A 453 5.46 29.54 14.28
CA PHE A 453 6.55 30.51 14.35
C PHE A 453 7.94 29.85 14.34
N ALA A 454 8.11 28.78 15.13
CA ALA A 454 9.33 27.99 15.13
C ALA A 454 9.61 27.36 13.76
N GLY A 455 8.57 26.91 13.05
CA GLY A 455 8.66 26.42 11.68
C GLY A 455 9.15 27.48 10.69
N VAL A 456 8.64 28.72 10.78
CA VAL A 456 9.13 29.85 9.95
C VAL A 456 10.61 30.12 10.20
N LEU A 457 11.01 30.21 11.47
CA LEU A 457 12.42 30.40 11.83
C LEU A 457 13.29 29.25 11.33
N PHE A 458 12.80 28.02 11.41
CA PHE A 458 13.52 26.85 10.97
C PHE A 458 13.76 26.87 9.46
N ASP A 459 12.76 27.22 8.65
CA ASP A 459 12.92 27.32 7.20
C ASP A 459 13.93 28.42 6.80
N LEU A 460 13.95 29.55 7.50
CA LEU A 460 14.89 30.65 7.23
C LEU A 460 16.36 30.27 7.52
N ILE A 461 16.60 29.36 8.47
CA ILE A 461 17.95 28.89 8.83
C ILE A 461 18.45 27.82 7.84
N GLN A 462 17.55 27.17 7.10
CA GLN A 462 17.89 26.10 6.18
C GLN A 462 18.36 26.63 4.84
N LYS A 463 19.52 26.18 4.37
CA LYS A 463 19.97 26.41 2.99
C LYS A 463 19.04 25.80 1.94
N GLN A 464 18.44 24.65 2.26
CA GLN A 464 17.52 23.90 1.39
C GLN A 464 16.31 23.41 2.21
N PRO A 465 15.23 24.21 2.27
CA PRO A 465 14.00 23.80 2.95
C PRO A 465 13.36 22.59 2.27
N GLN A 466 12.76 21.71 3.07
CA GLN A 466 12.19 20.44 2.62
C GLN A 466 10.69 20.59 2.29
N GLY A 467 10.38 21.45 1.31
CA GLY A 467 9.02 21.80 0.89
C GLY A 467 8.73 23.30 0.94
N THR A 468 7.52 23.69 0.52
CA THR A 468 7.09 25.09 0.51
C THR A 468 6.53 25.54 1.88
N PRO A 469 6.49 26.86 2.17
CA PRO A 469 5.83 27.38 3.37
C PRO A 469 4.38 26.91 3.51
N PHE A 470 3.67 26.71 2.39
CA PHE A 470 2.32 26.17 2.36
C PHE A 470 2.27 24.71 2.86
N ILE A 471 3.17 23.84 2.37
CA ILE A 471 3.26 22.44 2.83
C ILE A 471 3.55 22.38 4.33
N ARG A 472 4.46 23.22 4.84
CA ARG A 472 4.74 23.32 6.28
C ARG A 472 3.50 23.72 7.08
N ILE A 473 2.78 24.76 6.64
CA ILE A 473 1.55 25.23 7.30
C ILE A 473 0.50 24.11 7.29
N LEU A 474 0.31 23.44 6.14
CA LEU A 474 -0.60 22.31 5.99
C LEU A 474 -0.24 21.16 6.94
N TYR A 475 1.03 20.79 7.02
CA TYR A 475 1.56 19.75 7.91
C TYR A 475 1.24 20.07 9.38
N ILE A 476 1.68 21.23 9.87
CA ILE A 476 1.48 21.62 11.28
C ILE A 476 -0.02 21.73 11.60
N THR A 477 -0.80 22.37 10.73
CA THR A 477 -2.25 22.56 10.96
C THR A 477 -3.00 21.24 11.01
N SER A 478 -2.72 20.32 10.09
CA SER A 478 -3.39 19.02 10.01
C SER A 478 -3.13 18.19 11.26
N ILE A 479 -1.89 18.20 11.75
CA ILE A 479 -1.48 17.44 12.94
C ILE A 479 -2.05 18.07 14.21
N PHE A 480 -2.12 19.41 14.31
CA PHE A 480 -2.77 20.07 15.44
C PHE A 480 -4.28 19.82 15.49
N LEU A 481 -4.98 19.94 14.37
CA LEU A 481 -6.42 19.64 14.28
C LEU A 481 -6.71 18.18 14.67
N PHE A 482 -5.90 17.25 14.16
CA PHE A 482 -6.07 15.85 14.49
C PHE A 482 -5.65 15.53 15.93
N SER A 483 -4.59 16.15 16.45
CA SER A 483 -4.19 16.01 17.85
C SER A 483 -5.26 16.53 18.80
N TYR A 484 -5.93 17.63 18.44
CA TYR A 484 -7.10 18.14 19.16
C TYR A 484 -8.25 17.13 19.14
N TYR A 485 -8.59 16.57 17.97
CA TYR A 485 -9.60 15.53 17.85
C TYR A 485 -9.27 14.29 18.71
N VAL A 486 -8.03 13.80 18.67
CA VAL A 486 -7.57 12.64 19.45
C VAL A 486 -7.61 12.91 20.95
N TYR A 487 -7.30 14.12 21.40
CA TYR A 487 -7.34 14.49 22.82
C TYR A 487 -8.73 14.33 23.43
N PHE A 488 -9.78 14.69 22.68
CA PHE A 488 -11.18 14.62 23.15
C PHE A 488 -11.88 13.30 22.81
N ASN A 489 -11.38 12.52 21.83
CA ASN A 489 -11.99 11.27 21.39
C ASN A 489 -11.07 10.06 21.61
N SER A 490 -11.33 9.30 22.68
CA SER A 490 -10.48 8.18 23.16
C SER A 490 -10.52 6.88 22.35
N LYS A 491 -11.18 6.83 21.19
CA LYS A 491 -11.35 5.57 20.43
C LYS A 491 -10.19 5.31 19.46
N VAL A 492 -9.40 4.29 19.78
CA VAL A 492 -8.13 3.94 19.13
C VAL A 492 -8.24 3.53 17.65
N PHE A 493 -9.28 2.80 17.24
CA PHE A 493 -9.30 2.17 15.90
C PHE A 493 -9.56 3.15 14.74
N LEU A 494 -10.52 4.07 14.89
CA LEU A 494 -10.83 5.07 13.84
C LEU A 494 -9.69 6.07 13.61
N ASN A 495 -8.80 6.24 14.59
CA ASN A 495 -7.69 7.17 14.49
C ASN A 495 -6.65 6.70 13.46
N PHE A 496 -6.47 5.39 13.25
CA PHE A 496 -5.51 4.87 12.26
C PHE A 496 -5.88 5.21 10.82
N ILE A 497 -7.18 5.18 10.48
CA ILE A 497 -7.65 5.53 9.13
C ILE A 497 -7.36 7.00 8.86
N TYR A 498 -7.69 7.89 9.81
CA TYR A 498 -7.37 9.32 9.67
C TYR A 498 -5.87 9.59 9.62
N ILE A 499 -5.07 8.91 10.44
CA ILE A 499 -3.60 9.01 10.39
C ILE A 499 -3.07 8.61 9.01
N ALA A 500 -3.60 7.52 8.44
CA ALA A 500 -3.19 7.06 7.12
C ALA A 500 -3.60 8.03 6.00
N PHE A 501 -4.80 8.60 6.05
CA PHE A 501 -5.21 9.63 5.09
C PHE A 501 -4.43 10.93 5.23
N ILE A 502 -4.19 11.42 6.45
CA ILE A 502 -3.37 12.62 6.69
C ILE A 502 -1.93 12.35 6.22
N GLY A 503 -1.38 11.17 6.54
CA GLY A 503 -0.06 10.75 6.09
C GLY A 503 0.04 10.69 4.57
N SER A 504 -0.96 10.12 3.91
CA SER A 504 -1.10 10.08 2.45
C SER A 504 -1.09 11.49 1.84
N ILE A 505 -1.96 12.39 2.31
CA ILE A 505 -2.06 13.77 1.79
C ILE A 505 -0.72 14.50 1.93
N LEU A 506 -0.05 14.38 3.08
CA LEU A 506 1.22 15.04 3.35
C LEU A 506 2.36 14.45 2.51
N SER A 507 2.43 13.12 2.40
CA SER A 507 3.41 12.45 1.54
C SER A 507 3.26 12.84 0.08
N ILE A 508 2.04 12.82 -0.45
CA ILE A 508 1.76 13.17 -1.85
C ILE A 508 2.07 14.64 -2.12
N SER A 509 1.74 15.54 -1.19
CA SER A 509 2.06 16.97 -1.33
C SER A 509 3.57 17.21 -1.44
N LEU A 510 4.38 16.51 -0.65
CA LEU A 510 5.83 16.56 -0.74
C LEU A 510 6.36 15.86 -1.99
N LEU A 511 5.78 14.72 -2.38
CA LEU A 511 6.14 13.99 -3.58
C LEU A 511 5.96 14.86 -4.83
N ASN A 512 4.82 15.56 -4.95
CA ASN A 512 4.57 16.51 -6.03
C ASN A 512 5.58 17.68 -6.02
N TYR A 513 5.93 18.20 -4.83
CA TYR A 513 6.95 19.24 -4.71
C TYR A 513 8.32 18.76 -5.22
N TYR A 514 8.79 17.61 -4.73
CA TYR A 514 10.08 17.07 -5.15
C TYR A 514 10.08 16.65 -6.62
N ASN A 515 8.94 16.23 -7.17
CA ASN A 515 8.82 15.96 -8.60
C ASN A 515 8.97 17.24 -9.43
N SER A 516 8.39 18.36 -8.98
CA SER A 516 8.58 19.66 -9.64
C SER A 516 10.04 20.14 -9.54
N GLU A 517 10.72 19.89 -8.41
CA GLU A 517 12.16 20.18 -8.28
C GLU A 517 13.01 19.24 -9.17
N LEU A 518 12.64 17.96 -9.29
CA LEU A 518 13.31 17.03 -10.21
C LEU A 518 13.16 17.48 -11.66
N GLN A 519 11.96 17.93 -12.06
CA GLN A 519 11.74 18.54 -13.39
C GLN A 519 12.63 19.76 -13.61
N ARG A 520 12.79 20.60 -12.60
CA ARG A 520 13.66 21.78 -12.65
C ARG A 520 15.13 21.40 -12.84
N GLU A 521 15.64 20.46 -12.05
CA GLU A 521 17.02 19.97 -12.19
C GLU A 521 17.23 19.23 -13.52
N SER A 522 16.23 18.50 -13.99
CA SER A 522 16.23 17.84 -15.30
C SER A 522 16.30 18.87 -16.44
N LEU A 523 15.51 19.96 -16.37
CA LEU A 523 15.53 21.03 -17.36
C LEU A 523 16.91 21.69 -17.46
N LYS A 524 17.52 22.01 -16.31
CA LYS A 524 18.88 22.54 -16.24
C LYS A 524 19.90 21.56 -16.84
N THR A 525 19.82 20.29 -16.46
CA THR A 525 20.74 19.26 -16.98
C THR A 525 20.62 19.12 -18.49
N THR A 526 19.40 19.15 -19.04
CA THR A 526 19.16 19.13 -20.48
C THR A 526 19.77 20.35 -21.17
N ALA A 527 19.54 21.56 -20.66
CA ALA A 527 20.12 22.78 -21.23
C ALA A 527 21.66 22.76 -21.25
N VAL A 528 22.30 22.36 -20.14
CA VAL A 528 23.76 22.21 -20.08
C VAL A 528 24.26 21.24 -21.14
N LYS A 529 23.56 20.13 -21.38
CA LYS A 529 23.92 19.18 -22.44
C LYS A 529 23.81 19.77 -23.83
N LEU A 530 22.78 20.57 -24.10
CA LEU A 530 22.59 21.27 -25.38
C LEU A 530 23.67 22.35 -25.64
N THR A 531 24.33 22.87 -24.60
CA THR A 531 25.43 23.84 -24.74
C THR A 531 26.83 23.24 -24.96
N ARG A 532 26.98 21.90 -24.98
CA ARG A 532 28.30 21.26 -25.14
C ARG A 532 28.94 21.63 -26.49
N PRO A 533 30.25 21.93 -26.55
CA PRO A 533 30.94 22.17 -27.82
C PRO A 533 30.94 20.88 -28.65
N GLY A 534 30.15 20.87 -29.73
CA GLY A 534 29.83 19.67 -30.49
C GLY A 534 30.98 19.07 -31.28
N GLU A 535 31.72 19.87 -32.06
CA GLU A 535 32.73 19.36 -33.00
C GLU A 535 33.92 18.62 -32.32
N PRO A 536 34.59 19.15 -31.27
CA PRO A 536 35.67 18.41 -30.58
C PRO A 536 35.19 17.14 -29.90
N TYR A 537 33.95 17.16 -29.38
CA TYR A 537 33.33 16.01 -28.73
C TYR A 537 33.03 14.89 -29.74
N ILE A 538 32.39 15.22 -30.86
CA ILE A 538 32.11 14.28 -31.96
C ILE A 538 33.41 13.69 -32.51
N ASN A 539 34.45 14.51 -32.72
CA ASN A 539 35.76 14.03 -33.17
C ASN A 539 36.38 13.00 -32.20
N ASN A 540 36.24 13.23 -30.89
CA ASN A 540 36.69 12.29 -29.88
C ASN A 540 35.87 10.98 -29.88
N LEU A 541 34.54 11.07 -29.99
CA LEU A 541 33.65 9.91 -30.10
C LEU A 541 34.01 9.02 -31.31
N ILE A 542 34.13 9.63 -32.49
CA ILE A 542 34.52 8.94 -33.72
C ILE A 542 35.90 8.26 -33.57
N SER A 543 36.86 8.95 -32.95
CA SER A 543 38.21 8.42 -32.72
C SER A 543 38.24 7.19 -31.81
N GLU A 544 37.52 7.24 -30.69
CA GLU A 544 37.36 6.11 -29.74
C GLU A 544 36.72 4.90 -30.44
N MET A 545 35.67 5.13 -31.24
CA MET A 545 34.97 4.08 -31.98
C MET A 545 35.87 3.38 -33.01
N PHE A 546 36.62 4.14 -33.83
CA PHE A 546 37.54 3.53 -34.80
C PHE A 546 38.69 2.78 -34.13
N LYS A 547 39.21 3.27 -33.00
CA LYS A 547 40.23 2.56 -32.21
C LYS A 547 39.75 1.17 -31.78
N LYS A 548 38.46 1.05 -31.44
CA LYS A 548 37.82 -0.22 -31.06
C LYS A 548 37.51 -1.11 -32.27
N TRP A 549 36.92 -0.56 -33.33
CA TRP A 549 36.38 -1.36 -34.45
C TRP A 549 37.42 -1.78 -35.48
N ARG A 550 38.45 -0.97 -35.75
CA ARG A 550 39.47 -1.27 -36.76
C ARG A 550 40.21 -2.59 -36.51
N VAL A 551 40.42 -2.94 -35.24
CA VAL A 551 41.14 -4.16 -34.83
C VAL A 551 40.23 -5.30 -34.41
N SER A 552 38.91 -5.07 -34.40
CA SER A 552 37.93 -6.06 -33.95
C SER A 552 37.78 -7.19 -34.96
N GLU A 553 37.86 -8.43 -34.48
CA GLU A 553 37.60 -9.61 -35.32
C GLU A 553 36.18 -9.60 -35.88
N THR A 554 35.21 -9.10 -35.11
CA THR A 554 33.82 -8.93 -35.56
C THR A 554 33.72 -8.05 -36.81
N THR A 555 34.47 -6.94 -36.85
CA THR A 555 34.42 -6.01 -37.99
C THR A 555 35.13 -6.57 -39.22
N LYS A 556 36.21 -7.34 -39.03
CA LYS A 556 36.89 -8.03 -40.15
C LYS A 556 36.01 -9.10 -40.77
N ASN A 557 35.32 -9.89 -39.93
CA ASN A 557 34.46 -10.98 -40.39
C ASN A 557 33.34 -10.51 -41.33
N ILE A 558 32.82 -9.30 -41.13
CA ILE A 558 31.82 -8.69 -42.03
C ILE A 558 32.31 -8.63 -43.50
N PHE A 559 33.61 -8.39 -43.70
CA PHE A 559 34.22 -8.33 -45.03
C PHE A 559 34.69 -9.70 -45.54
N THR A 560 35.20 -10.57 -44.66
CA THR A 560 35.74 -11.88 -45.08
C THR A 560 34.66 -12.92 -45.32
N ASP A 561 33.53 -12.84 -44.60
CA ASP A 561 32.44 -13.81 -44.67
C ASP A 561 31.40 -13.43 -45.75
N ASP A 562 31.69 -12.39 -46.56
CA ASP A 562 30.81 -11.81 -47.59
C ASP A 562 29.41 -11.52 -47.02
N ALA A 563 29.33 -10.53 -46.12
CA ALA A 563 28.09 -10.21 -45.44
C ALA A 563 26.96 -9.91 -46.43
N ASP A 564 25.97 -10.78 -46.45
CA ASP A 564 24.82 -10.70 -47.35
C ASP A 564 23.95 -9.44 -47.17
N ASN A 565 24.06 -8.77 -46.02
CA ASN A 565 23.34 -7.54 -45.71
C ASN A 565 24.19 -6.59 -44.88
N TYR A 566 25.05 -5.83 -45.55
CA TYR A 566 25.87 -4.78 -44.96
C TYR A 566 25.06 -3.71 -44.21
N THR A 567 23.80 -3.45 -44.60
CA THR A 567 22.91 -2.50 -43.90
C THR A 567 22.54 -3.00 -42.49
N ALA A 568 22.25 -4.30 -42.33
CA ALA A 568 21.98 -4.88 -41.01
C ALA A 568 23.25 -4.92 -40.14
N GLU A 569 24.43 -5.20 -40.72
CA GLU A 569 25.71 -5.11 -40.01
C GLU A 569 26.02 -3.67 -39.56
N ALA A 570 25.69 -2.68 -40.39
CA ALA A 570 25.91 -1.27 -40.07
C ALA A 570 25.01 -0.83 -38.92
N PHE A 571 23.75 -1.28 -38.92
CA PHE A 571 22.83 -1.06 -37.81
C PHE A 571 23.35 -1.69 -36.50
N LYS A 572 23.84 -2.93 -36.55
CA LYS A 572 24.42 -3.60 -35.37
C LYS A 572 25.60 -2.83 -34.78
N LEU A 573 26.50 -2.32 -35.64
CA LEU A 573 27.60 -1.44 -35.21
C LEU A 573 27.06 -0.13 -34.63
N TRP A 574 26.10 0.52 -35.29
CA TRP A 574 25.52 1.79 -34.86
C TRP A 574 24.86 1.69 -33.48
N VAL A 575 23.99 0.70 -33.25
CA VAL A 575 23.33 0.48 -31.95
C VAL A 575 24.33 0.19 -30.84
N SER A 576 25.46 -0.46 -31.16
CA SER A 576 26.53 -0.76 -30.19
C SER A 576 27.45 0.43 -29.89
N SER A 577 27.24 1.58 -30.55
CA SER A 577 28.13 2.73 -30.52
C SER A 577 27.65 3.86 -29.61
N ASP A 578 28.56 4.79 -29.30
CA ASP A 578 28.20 6.00 -28.55
C ASP A 578 27.40 7.00 -29.41
N LEU A 579 27.38 6.87 -30.75
CA LEU A 579 26.50 7.66 -31.62
C LEU A 579 25.02 7.39 -31.34
N TYR A 580 24.66 6.13 -31.13
CA TYR A 580 23.31 5.74 -30.73
C TYR A 580 22.96 6.29 -29.34
N LYS A 581 23.89 6.20 -28.38
CA LYS A 581 23.67 6.67 -27.00
C LYS A 581 23.47 8.19 -26.91
N GLU A 582 24.13 8.92 -27.80
CA GLU A 582 24.04 10.38 -27.87
C GLU A 582 22.93 10.85 -28.82
N GLY A 583 22.28 9.94 -29.56
CA GLY A 583 21.21 10.26 -30.51
C GLY A 583 21.67 11.11 -31.69
N VAL A 584 22.93 10.97 -32.09
CA VAL A 584 23.57 11.85 -33.09
C VAL A 584 23.19 11.43 -34.51
N SER A 585 22.86 12.41 -35.34
CA SER A 585 22.57 12.23 -36.77
C SER A 585 23.81 11.70 -37.48
N SER A 586 23.76 10.43 -37.87
CA SER A 586 24.96 9.69 -38.27
C SER A 586 24.67 8.56 -39.23
N GLU A 587 25.66 8.23 -40.05
CA GLU A 587 25.65 7.10 -40.96
C GLU A 587 26.93 6.27 -40.79
N ILE A 588 26.78 4.94 -40.82
CA ILE A 588 27.89 4.00 -40.88
C ILE A 588 27.80 3.25 -42.20
N ASN A 589 28.87 3.29 -43.00
CA ASN A 589 28.93 2.67 -44.32
C ASN A 589 30.11 1.70 -44.43
N PHE A 590 29.89 0.61 -45.16
CA PHE A 590 30.93 -0.32 -45.58
C PHE A 590 31.24 -0.11 -47.06
N LEU A 591 32.52 -0.10 -47.38
CA LEU A 591 33.03 0.08 -48.74
C LEU A 591 33.99 -1.07 -49.08
N ASP A 592 33.97 -1.54 -50.33
CA ASP A 592 34.89 -2.56 -50.80
C ASP A 592 36.35 -2.05 -50.88
N SER A 593 37.30 -2.90 -51.24
CA SER A 593 38.70 -2.52 -51.40
C SER A 593 38.95 -1.46 -52.50
N ASN A 594 38.01 -1.29 -53.43
CA ASN A 594 37.99 -0.26 -54.46
C ASN A 594 37.20 1.00 -54.05
N LYS A 595 36.68 1.04 -52.82
CA LYS A 595 35.84 2.10 -52.24
C LYS A 595 34.43 2.21 -52.84
N ASN A 596 33.91 1.14 -53.45
CA ASN A 596 32.50 1.08 -53.84
C ASN A 596 31.63 0.80 -52.61
N TYR A 597 30.46 1.43 -52.55
CA TYR A 597 29.49 1.25 -51.46
C TYR A 597 28.90 -0.17 -51.46
N LEU A 598 29.05 -0.87 -50.34
CA LEU A 598 28.51 -2.21 -50.11
C LEU A 598 27.16 -2.17 -49.37
N GLY A 599 27.01 -1.24 -48.43
CA GLY A 599 25.81 -1.03 -47.64
C GLY A 599 26.10 -0.23 -46.37
N GLY A 600 25.05 0.19 -45.68
CA GLY A 600 25.17 1.18 -44.60
C GLY A 600 23.85 1.53 -43.95
N TYR A 601 23.92 2.06 -42.75
CA TYR A 601 22.76 2.46 -41.95
C TYR A 601 22.91 3.91 -41.51
N GLY A 602 21.92 4.74 -41.88
CA GLY A 602 21.81 6.15 -41.54
C GLY A 602 20.67 6.44 -40.58
N PHE A 603 20.99 7.07 -39.46
CA PHE A 603 20.06 7.63 -38.49
C PHE A 603 20.00 9.14 -38.68
N ASN A 604 18.81 9.67 -39.03
CA ASN A 604 18.58 11.07 -39.40
C ASN A 604 19.63 11.64 -40.38
N PHE A 605 20.13 10.78 -41.26
CA PHE A 605 21.18 11.10 -42.22
C PHE A 605 20.70 10.68 -43.61
N ASP A 606 20.55 11.66 -44.51
CA ASP A 606 20.08 11.41 -45.87
C ASP A 606 21.20 10.82 -46.73
N SER A 607 20.85 9.82 -47.52
CA SER A 607 21.68 9.24 -48.57
C SER A 607 22.21 10.26 -49.60
N TYR A 608 21.53 11.40 -49.80
CA TYR A 608 22.01 12.50 -50.64
C TYR A 608 23.39 13.00 -50.19
N TYR A 609 23.67 12.93 -48.89
CA TYR A 609 24.94 13.35 -48.31
C TYR A 609 26.05 12.29 -48.43
N ARG A 610 25.93 11.23 -49.22
CA ARG A 610 27.02 10.24 -49.33
C ARG A 610 28.20 10.77 -50.15
N ALA A 611 29.41 10.59 -49.62
CA ALA A 611 30.63 10.95 -50.32
C ALA A 611 31.02 9.92 -51.38
N ASP A 612 31.54 10.40 -52.51
CA ASP A 612 32.17 9.56 -53.54
C ASP A 612 33.64 9.33 -53.20
N TRP A 613 33.91 8.31 -52.38
CA TRP A 613 35.26 7.98 -51.89
C TRP A 613 36.25 7.56 -52.98
N SER A 614 35.79 7.24 -54.19
CA SER A 614 36.66 6.92 -55.33
C SER A 614 37.63 8.07 -55.66
N LYS A 615 37.25 9.31 -55.31
CA LYS A 615 38.01 10.54 -55.60
C LYS A 615 39.06 10.93 -54.54
N PHE A 616 39.13 10.24 -53.41
CA PHE A 616 39.97 10.63 -52.26
C PHE A 616 41.11 9.63 -51.98
N SER A 617 42.31 10.12 -51.65
CA SER A 617 43.43 9.28 -51.20
C SER A 617 43.42 9.12 -49.67
N ILE A 618 43.38 7.87 -49.17
CA ILE A 618 43.24 7.58 -47.73
C ILE A 618 44.61 7.14 -47.17
N PRO A 619 45.15 7.80 -46.13
CA PRO A 619 46.39 7.40 -45.45
C PRO A 619 46.36 5.97 -44.89
N ASN A 620 47.51 5.27 -44.90
CA ASN A 620 47.60 3.87 -44.49
C ASN A 620 47.54 3.63 -42.96
N GLU A 621 47.88 4.62 -42.12
CA GLU A 621 48.10 4.39 -40.69
C GLU A 621 47.12 5.10 -39.74
N SER A 622 46.46 6.19 -40.15
CA SER A 622 45.63 7.03 -39.27
C SER A 622 44.14 7.05 -39.62
N VAL A 623 43.29 7.14 -38.59
CA VAL A 623 41.89 7.57 -38.72
C VAL A 623 41.92 8.97 -39.32
N SER A 624 41.30 9.15 -40.50
CA SER A 624 41.30 10.43 -41.19
C SER A 624 39.95 11.08 -41.00
N ILE A 625 39.90 12.13 -40.17
CA ILE A 625 38.69 12.90 -39.92
C ILE A 625 38.72 14.14 -40.82
N PHE A 626 37.63 14.35 -41.55
CA PHE A 626 37.42 15.49 -42.45
C PHE A 626 36.15 16.21 -42.02
N SER A 627 36.14 17.54 -42.06
CA SER A 627 34.93 18.33 -41.95
C SER A 627 34.64 19.00 -43.29
N GLU A 628 33.43 18.79 -43.81
CA GLU A 628 32.93 19.37 -45.04
C GLU A 628 31.77 20.31 -44.69
N SER A 629 31.92 21.61 -44.96
CA SER A 629 30.81 22.57 -44.82
C SER A 629 29.80 22.35 -45.95
N LEU A 630 28.52 22.26 -45.59
CA LEU A 630 27.44 22.18 -46.58
C LEU A 630 27.24 23.55 -47.24
N LEU A 631 27.01 23.55 -48.56
CA LEU A 631 26.77 24.78 -49.31
C LEU A 631 25.42 25.37 -48.86
N PHE A 632 25.43 26.64 -48.44
CA PHE A 632 24.25 27.39 -47.98
C PHE A 632 23.67 26.99 -46.61
N SER A 633 24.39 26.22 -45.79
CA SER A 633 24.07 26.02 -44.37
C SER A 633 25.32 26.09 -43.49
N ASP A 634 25.13 26.40 -42.20
CA ASP A 634 26.22 26.34 -41.20
C ASP A 634 26.47 24.90 -40.69
N SER A 635 25.72 23.93 -41.23
CA SER A 635 25.92 22.50 -41.03
C SER A 635 27.23 22.04 -41.66
N LYS A 636 27.91 21.12 -40.99
CA LYS A 636 29.10 20.42 -41.47
C LYS A 636 28.89 18.92 -41.41
N ILE A 637 29.46 18.19 -42.35
CA ILE A 637 29.55 16.73 -42.23
C ILE A 637 30.95 16.39 -41.73
N ILE A 638 31.02 15.80 -40.55
CA ILE A 638 32.24 15.24 -39.99
C ILE A 638 32.32 13.79 -40.48
N ARG A 639 33.23 13.53 -41.41
CA ARG A 639 33.46 12.21 -41.96
C ARG A 639 34.74 11.62 -41.41
N SER A 640 34.73 10.32 -41.25
CA SER A 640 35.94 9.59 -40.95
C SER A 640 35.92 8.23 -41.62
N ILE A 641 37.06 7.84 -42.18
CA ILE A 641 37.22 6.57 -42.88
C ILE A 641 38.46 5.84 -42.38
N ALA A 642 38.34 4.52 -42.20
CA ALA A 642 39.45 3.66 -41.79
C ALA A 642 39.56 2.42 -42.68
N GLN A 643 40.81 2.02 -42.96
CA GLN A 643 41.12 0.77 -43.64
C GLN A 643 40.90 -0.41 -42.69
N ILE A 644 40.13 -1.40 -43.15
CA ILE A 644 39.98 -2.70 -42.49
C ILE A 644 40.92 -3.69 -43.17
N ARG A 645 41.82 -4.29 -42.39
CA ARG A 645 42.83 -5.23 -42.86
C ARG A 645 42.72 -6.55 -42.11
N ASP A 646 42.82 -7.66 -42.84
CA ASP A 646 43.12 -8.96 -42.24
C ASP A 646 44.61 -9.26 -42.43
N LYS A 647 45.33 -9.38 -41.32
CA LYS A 647 46.79 -9.39 -41.22
C LYS A 647 47.39 -8.15 -41.91
N ASP A 648 47.78 -8.25 -43.18
CA ASP A 648 48.34 -7.16 -44.00
C ASP A 648 47.50 -6.84 -45.26
N ASN A 649 46.49 -7.65 -45.57
CA ASN A 649 45.65 -7.48 -46.77
C ASN A 649 44.51 -6.50 -46.50
N LEU A 650 44.34 -5.50 -47.37
CA LEU A 650 43.18 -4.61 -47.36
C LEU A 650 41.95 -5.37 -47.85
N ILE A 651 40.95 -5.51 -46.98
CA ILE A 651 39.69 -6.20 -47.29
C ILE A 651 38.52 -5.24 -47.51
N GLY A 652 38.62 -3.99 -47.02
CA GLY A 652 37.63 -2.94 -47.26
C GLY A 652 37.85 -1.69 -46.42
N TYR A 653 36.88 -0.78 -46.43
CA TYR A 653 36.88 0.43 -45.61
C TYR A 653 35.59 0.57 -44.81
N LEU A 654 35.72 1.13 -43.61
CA LEU A 654 34.60 1.53 -42.76
C LEU A 654 34.55 3.05 -42.70
N GLU A 655 33.39 3.63 -43.05
CA GLU A 655 33.11 5.05 -42.96
C GLU A 655 32.13 5.31 -41.82
N ILE A 656 32.40 6.37 -41.05
CA ILE A 656 31.45 7.00 -40.15
C ILE A 656 31.26 8.44 -40.64
N SER A 657 30.02 8.83 -40.91
CA SER A 657 29.64 10.21 -41.18
C SER A 657 28.72 10.70 -40.08
N VAL A 658 28.97 11.90 -39.58
CA VAL A 658 28.12 12.60 -38.63
C VAL A 658 27.70 13.91 -39.26
N LEU A 659 26.41 14.15 -39.35
CA LEU A 659 25.88 15.46 -39.72
C LEU A 659 25.92 16.30 -38.44
N TYR A 660 26.82 17.28 -38.42
CA TYR A 660 26.92 18.23 -37.33
C TYR A 660 26.23 19.52 -37.77
N ASP A 661 25.16 19.89 -37.08
CA ASP A 661 24.51 21.17 -37.31
C ASP A 661 24.57 22.02 -36.04
N VAL A 662 25.07 23.25 -36.16
CA VAL A 662 25.08 24.20 -35.04
C VAL A 662 23.66 24.73 -34.78
N ASP A 663 22.84 24.75 -35.82
CA ASP A 663 21.53 25.39 -35.87
C ASP A 663 20.37 24.36 -35.90
N ILE A 664 20.62 23.07 -35.63
CA ILE A 664 19.54 22.06 -35.52
C ILE A 664 19.67 21.28 -34.22
N PHE A 665 18.54 21.10 -33.53
CA PHE A 665 18.43 20.23 -32.37
C PHE A 665 18.13 18.79 -32.83
N GLU A 666 19.14 17.92 -32.87
CA GLU A 666 19.10 16.60 -33.53
C GLU A 666 18.12 15.54 -32.94
N PHE A 667 17.47 15.82 -31.80
CA PHE A 667 16.78 14.77 -31.02
C PHE A 667 15.28 14.56 -31.33
N ARG A 668 14.55 15.49 -31.99
CA ARG A 668 13.09 15.35 -32.24
C ARG A 668 12.72 14.45 -33.44
N GLU A 669 13.65 14.12 -34.34
CA GLU A 669 13.33 13.37 -35.58
C GLU A 669 13.41 11.83 -35.44
N SER A 670 13.60 11.32 -34.24
CA SER A 670 13.92 9.90 -34.00
C SER A 670 12.67 9.07 -33.73
N PRO A 671 12.47 7.91 -34.37
CA PRO A 671 11.38 7.02 -34.01
C PRO A 671 11.51 6.56 -32.55
N VAL A 672 10.41 6.65 -31.79
CA VAL A 672 10.36 6.36 -30.33
C VAL A 672 10.88 4.97 -29.95
N PHE A 673 10.80 3.98 -30.85
CA PHE A 673 11.29 2.63 -30.60
C PHE A 673 12.81 2.48 -30.79
N LEU A 674 13.47 3.45 -31.44
CA LEU A 674 14.92 3.52 -31.63
C LEU A 674 15.57 4.65 -30.84
N SER A 675 14.82 5.51 -30.17
CA SER A 675 15.41 6.46 -29.23
C SER A 675 16.02 5.65 -28.08
N GLY A 676 17.34 5.76 -27.89
CA GLY A 676 17.96 5.29 -26.66
C GLY A 676 17.42 6.09 -25.48
N ASN A 677 17.37 5.46 -24.31
CA ASN A 677 17.47 6.21 -23.07
C ASN A 677 18.86 6.87 -23.12
N ASN A 678 18.95 8.06 -23.69
CA ASN A 678 20.19 8.83 -23.68
C ASN A 678 20.67 8.84 -22.21
N ASP A 679 21.97 8.65 -21.94
CA ASP A 679 22.59 8.73 -20.59
C ASP A 679 22.49 10.17 -19.98
N ILE A 680 21.50 10.95 -20.42
CA ILE A 680 20.85 11.98 -19.63
C ILE A 680 20.12 11.24 -18.53
N VAL A 681 20.69 11.25 -17.32
CA VAL A 681 20.05 10.79 -16.07
C VAL A 681 18.53 10.98 -16.18
N ASN A 682 17.88 9.88 -16.53
CA ASN A 682 16.46 9.66 -16.79
C ASN A 682 15.58 10.92 -16.65
N PRO A 683 15.44 11.77 -17.68
CA PRO A 683 14.80 13.06 -17.50
C PRO A 683 13.31 12.83 -17.20
N GLU A 684 12.85 13.42 -16.10
CA GLU A 684 11.41 13.54 -15.80
C GLU A 684 10.70 14.42 -16.85
N VAL A 685 11.47 15.16 -17.66
CA VAL A 685 10.99 15.99 -18.76
C VAL A 685 11.28 15.32 -20.10
N GLU A 686 10.24 15.05 -20.88
CA GLU A 686 10.42 14.56 -22.25
C GLU A 686 10.96 15.68 -23.12
N LEU A 687 11.95 15.37 -23.96
CA LEU A 687 12.56 16.35 -24.85
C LEU A 687 11.54 16.94 -25.85
N GLU A 688 10.50 16.18 -26.18
CA GLU A 688 9.38 16.61 -27.03
C GLU A 688 8.56 17.73 -26.37
N ASP A 689 8.46 17.77 -25.04
CA ASP A 689 7.68 18.77 -24.29
C ASP A 689 8.43 20.11 -24.11
N LEU A 690 9.69 20.19 -24.56
CA LEU A 690 10.53 21.37 -24.41
C LEU A 690 10.39 22.31 -25.60
N ALA A 691 10.36 23.61 -25.30
CA ALA A 691 10.60 24.67 -26.25
C ALA A 691 12.03 25.20 -26.05
N VAL A 692 12.88 25.14 -27.08
CA VAL A 692 14.26 25.60 -26.99
C VAL A 692 14.48 26.78 -27.94
N PHE A 693 15.15 27.83 -27.46
CA PHE A 693 15.46 29.02 -28.23
C PHE A 693 16.94 29.34 -28.10
N ASP A 694 17.63 29.47 -29.23
CA ASP A 694 19.06 29.75 -29.28
C ASP A 694 19.29 31.15 -29.85
N PHE A 695 19.89 32.02 -29.04
CA PHE A 695 20.14 33.41 -29.39
C PHE A 695 21.64 33.65 -29.54
N HIS A 696 22.07 34.23 -30.66
CA HIS A 696 23.44 34.69 -30.87
C HIS A 696 23.45 36.21 -30.97
N ASP A 697 24.25 36.87 -30.11
CA ASP A 697 24.34 38.33 -30.02
C ASP A 697 22.97 39.05 -29.91
N GLY A 698 21.98 38.36 -29.32
CA GLY A 698 20.61 38.85 -29.10
C GLY A 698 19.62 38.55 -30.23
N GLU A 699 20.05 37.98 -31.36
CA GLU A 699 19.17 37.52 -32.44
C GLU A 699 18.82 36.04 -32.28
N LEU A 700 17.56 35.67 -32.49
CA LEU A 700 17.11 34.27 -32.47
C LEU A 700 17.60 33.58 -33.74
N ILE A 701 18.54 32.66 -33.60
CA ILE A 701 19.11 31.89 -34.72
C ILE A 701 18.33 30.60 -34.92
N ASN A 702 18.01 29.90 -33.84
CA ASN A 702 17.33 28.62 -33.89
C ASN A 702 16.20 28.54 -32.85
N GLU A 703 15.11 27.86 -33.21
CA GLU A 703 14.02 27.53 -32.31
C GLU A 703 13.54 26.09 -32.51
N LEU A 704 13.31 25.40 -31.39
CA LEU A 704 12.64 24.11 -31.34
C LEU A 704 11.37 24.28 -30.52
N SER A 705 10.26 24.59 -31.17
CA SER A 705 8.99 24.83 -30.50
C SER A 705 7.83 24.63 -31.47
N ASP A 706 6.64 24.37 -30.92
CA ASP A 706 5.40 24.29 -31.71
C ASP A 706 4.80 25.69 -31.96
N PHE A 707 5.58 26.74 -31.67
CA PHE A 707 5.17 28.13 -31.73
C PHE A 707 6.36 29.07 -31.93
N THR A 708 6.11 30.21 -32.57
CA THR A 708 7.11 31.28 -32.76
C THR A 708 7.02 32.31 -31.63
N LEU A 709 8.16 32.91 -31.28
CA LEU A 709 8.22 34.01 -30.31
C LEU A 709 7.90 35.37 -30.94
N SER A 710 7.14 36.20 -30.21
CA SER A 710 7.00 37.64 -30.49
C SER A 710 8.26 38.42 -30.11
N ASP A 711 8.43 39.62 -30.67
CA ASP A 711 9.61 40.46 -30.37
C ASP A 711 9.70 40.85 -28.89
N GLU A 712 8.56 41.03 -28.22
CA GLU A 712 8.51 41.26 -26.76
C GLU A 712 9.03 40.04 -25.97
N GLU A 713 8.63 38.82 -26.36
CA GLU A 713 9.08 37.58 -25.72
C GLU A 713 10.57 37.31 -25.95
N LYS A 714 11.09 37.60 -27.16
CA LYS A 714 12.53 37.53 -27.47
C LYS A 714 13.34 38.49 -26.58
N GLN A 715 12.84 39.71 -26.38
CA GLN A 715 13.49 40.69 -25.50
C GLN A 715 13.49 40.23 -24.04
N LEU A 716 12.41 39.60 -23.56
CA LEU A 716 12.34 39.04 -22.21
C LEU A 716 13.36 37.93 -21.96
N LEU A 717 13.67 37.12 -22.98
CA LEU A 717 14.65 36.04 -22.89
C LEU A 717 16.11 36.53 -22.99
N THR A 718 16.36 37.61 -23.72
CA THR A 718 17.73 38.12 -23.96
C THR A 718 18.19 39.17 -22.95
N SER A 719 17.27 39.89 -22.29
CA SER A 719 17.59 40.98 -21.33
C SER A 719 17.69 40.55 -19.85
N VAL A 720 17.92 39.26 -19.60
CA VAL A 720 17.91 38.69 -18.24
C VAL A 720 19.21 38.97 -17.50
N ASN A 721 19.11 39.21 -16.19
CA ASN A 721 20.29 39.24 -15.32
C ASN A 721 20.76 37.82 -15.01
N PHE A 722 21.89 37.42 -15.62
CA PHE A 722 22.55 36.16 -15.34
C PHE A 722 23.27 36.18 -13.98
N SER A 723 23.36 35.01 -13.35
CA SER A 723 24.16 34.79 -12.14
C SER A 723 25.67 34.74 -12.45
N ASP A 724 26.51 34.69 -11.41
CA ASP A 724 27.98 34.53 -11.55
C ASP A 724 28.41 33.24 -12.29
N GLN A 725 27.49 32.30 -12.50
CA GLN A 725 27.70 31.06 -13.25
C GLN A 725 27.18 31.15 -14.70
N ASP A 726 26.82 32.34 -15.17
CA ASP A 726 26.20 32.57 -16.49
C ASP A 726 24.87 31.82 -16.68
N GLU A 727 24.14 31.59 -15.59
CA GLU A 727 22.83 30.92 -15.60
C GLU A 727 21.70 31.85 -15.12
N ALA A 728 20.48 31.67 -15.62
CA ALA A 728 19.29 32.39 -15.17
C ALA A 728 18.02 31.50 -15.16
N TRP A 729 17.06 31.85 -14.30
CA TRP A 729 15.74 31.21 -14.24
C TRP A 729 14.64 32.26 -14.42
N LEU A 730 13.67 31.97 -15.29
CA LEU A 730 12.49 32.79 -15.49
C LEU A 730 11.21 31.95 -15.40
N THR A 731 10.11 32.63 -15.06
CA THR A 731 8.76 32.11 -15.27
C THR A 731 7.99 33.17 -16.02
N ILE A 732 7.79 32.97 -17.32
CA ILE A 732 7.21 33.96 -18.23
C ILE A 732 6.11 33.34 -19.09
N PRO A 733 5.07 34.11 -19.47
CA PRO A 733 4.13 33.65 -20.46
C PRO A 733 4.79 33.64 -21.85
N LEU A 734 4.77 32.51 -22.54
CA LEU A 734 5.11 32.38 -23.96
C LEU A 734 3.84 31.94 -24.71
N LYS A 735 3.42 32.69 -25.73
CA LYS A 735 2.16 32.51 -26.48
C LYS A 735 0.91 32.42 -25.58
N GLY A 736 0.92 33.18 -24.49
CA GLY A 736 -0.19 33.22 -23.52
C GLY A 736 -0.21 32.08 -22.50
N GLU A 737 0.75 31.15 -22.53
CA GLU A 737 0.88 30.06 -21.56
C GLU A 737 2.13 30.24 -20.71
N MET A 738 2.04 29.98 -19.39
CA MET A 738 3.18 30.12 -18.50
C MET A 738 4.22 29.04 -18.77
N HIS A 739 5.46 29.45 -18.99
CA HIS A 739 6.60 28.57 -19.18
C HIS A 739 7.65 28.86 -18.10
N ARG A 740 8.23 27.79 -17.58
CA ARG A 740 9.44 27.85 -16.77
C ARG A 740 10.63 27.76 -17.71
N VAL A 741 11.48 28.78 -17.70
CA VAL A 741 12.60 28.90 -18.63
C VAL A 741 13.90 28.88 -17.85
N TYR A 742 14.80 28.00 -18.27
CA TYR A 742 16.19 28.01 -17.84
C TYR A 742 17.05 28.60 -18.95
N LEU A 743 17.89 29.57 -18.61
CA LEU A 743 18.79 30.22 -19.54
C LEU A 743 20.22 29.96 -19.13
N ILE A 744 21.07 29.67 -20.10
CA ILE A 744 22.51 29.53 -19.93
C ILE A 744 23.21 30.35 -21.00
N LYS A 745 24.18 31.15 -20.57
CA LYS A 745 25.01 31.99 -21.42
C LYS A 745 26.39 31.34 -21.58
N ASN A 746 26.89 31.29 -22.82
CA ASN A 746 28.22 30.76 -23.12
C ASN A 746 28.96 31.72 -24.05
N ASN A 747 30.16 32.15 -23.62
CA ASN A 747 31.02 33.08 -24.36
C ASN A 747 32.22 32.38 -25.04
N GLN A 748 32.20 31.05 -25.19
CA GLN A 748 33.32 30.29 -25.76
C GLN A 748 33.39 30.31 -27.30
N LEU A 749 32.32 30.70 -27.98
CA LEU A 749 32.27 30.92 -29.43
C LEU A 749 32.47 32.43 -29.68
N ASN A 750 32.88 32.87 -30.87
CA ASN A 750 33.22 34.29 -31.16
C ASN A 750 32.03 35.28 -31.05
N PHE A 751 30.91 34.87 -30.46
CA PHE A 751 29.65 35.59 -30.26
C PHE A 751 29.06 35.20 -28.89
N GLU A 752 28.18 36.04 -28.35
CA GLU A 752 27.42 35.71 -27.14
C GLU A 752 26.30 34.72 -27.48
N ARG A 753 26.37 33.49 -26.95
CA ARG A 753 25.30 32.49 -27.10
C ARG A 753 24.44 32.43 -25.83
N ILE A 754 23.13 32.65 -25.96
CA ILE A 754 22.15 32.42 -24.90
C ILE A 754 21.21 31.31 -25.34
N LEU A 755 21.23 30.19 -24.63
CA LEU A 755 20.28 29.11 -24.83
C LEU A 755 19.18 29.20 -23.78
N ALA A 756 17.94 29.36 -24.21
CA ALA A 756 16.75 29.33 -23.36
C ALA A 756 15.98 28.02 -23.58
N VAL A 757 15.90 27.20 -22.54
CA VAL A 757 15.11 25.96 -22.53
C VAL A 757 13.88 26.18 -21.67
N ALA A 758 12.72 26.16 -22.31
CA ALA A 758 11.42 26.41 -21.73
C ALA A 758 10.62 25.11 -21.61
N LEU A 759 10.02 24.91 -20.44
CA LEU A 759 9.04 23.86 -20.19
C LEU A 759 7.71 24.51 -19.83
N LYS A 760 6.64 24.12 -20.53
CA LYS A 760 5.29 24.57 -20.21
C LYS A 760 4.96 24.22 -18.76
N GLU A 761 4.55 25.21 -17.96
CA GLU A 761 4.11 24.93 -16.60
C GLU A 761 2.81 24.14 -16.65
N ARG A 762 2.80 23.00 -15.97
CA ARG A 762 1.61 22.17 -15.85
C ARG A 762 0.50 22.95 -15.18
N GLU A 763 -0.69 22.94 -15.79
CA GLU A 763 -1.88 23.50 -15.16
C GLU A 763 -2.15 22.84 -13.80
N VAL A 764 -2.88 23.52 -12.93
CA VAL A 764 -3.27 23.01 -11.61
C VAL A 764 -4.01 21.66 -11.71
N SER A 765 -4.73 21.41 -12.81
CA SER A 765 -5.40 20.15 -13.12
C SER A 765 -4.47 18.93 -13.11
N TRP A 766 -3.23 19.09 -13.59
CA TRP A 766 -2.22 18.04 -13.62
C TRP A 766 -1.65 17.72 -12.23
N ASN A 767 -1.33 18.75 -11.45
CA ASN A 767 -0.89 18.55 -10.06
C ASN A 767 -1.98 17.86 -9.22
N LEU A 768 -3.26 18.15 -9.52
CA LEU A 768 -4.40 17.46 -8.92
C LEU A 768 -4.51 16.01 -9.39
N TYR A 769 -4.25 15.72 -10.66
CA TYR A 769 -4.20 14.34 -11.15
C TYR A 769 -3.11 13.52 -10.48
N ASP A 770 -1.89 14.04 -10.48
CA ASP A 770 -0.72 13.42 -9.85
C ASP A 770 -1.06 13.11 -8.39
N PHE A 771 -1.70 14.07 -7.71
CA PHE A 771 -2.20 13.88 -6.36
C PHE A 771 -3.22 12.74 -6.26
N PHE A 772 -4.27 12.77 -7.08
CA PHE A 772 -5.38 11.83 -7.00
C PHE A 772 -5.02 10.41 -7.44
N LYS A 773 -4.09 10.25 -8.37
CA LYS A 773 -3.55 8.96 -8.81
C LYS A 773 -2.91 8.23 -7.64
N VAL A 774 -1.95 8.88 -6.97
CA VAL A 774 -1.27 8.29 -5.80
C VAL A 774 -2.25 8.14 -4.63
N PHE A 775 -3.12 9.12 -4.42
CA PHE A 775 -4.13 9.07 -3.36
C PHE A 775 -5.09 7.89 -3.53
N PHE A 776 -5.46 7.54 -4.77
CA PHE A 776 -6.30 6.38 -5.08
C PHE A 776 -5.60 5.07 -4.71
N ILE A 777 -4.32 4.90 -5.10
CA ILE A 777 -3.52 3.72 -4.75
C ILE A 777 -3.37 3.60 -3.23
N HIS A 778 -3.05 4.69 -2.53
CA HIS A 778 -3.01 4.73 -1.07
C HIS A 778 -4.36 4.35 -0.45
N SER A 779 -5.47 4.85 -1.00
CA SER A 779 -6.82 4.56 -0.51
C SER A 779 -7.18 3.08 -0.64
N LEU A 780 -6.84 2.46 -1.78
CA LEU A 780 -7.01 1.01 -1.98
C LEU A 780 -6.13 0.20 -1.04
N THR A 781 -4.87 0.60 -0.84
CA THR A 781 -3.96 -0.05 0.11
C THR A 781 -4.48 0.02 1.54
N ILE A 782 -4.96 1.19 1.98
CA ILE A 782 -5.57 1.38 3.31
C ILE A 782 -6.80 0.48 3.47
N LEU A 783 -7.65 0.40 2.45
CA LEU A 783 -8.83 -0.46 2.45
C LEU A 783 -8.46 -1.95 2.49
N GLY A 784 -7.48 -2.38 1.69
CA GLY A 784 -6.98 -3.74 1.63
C GLY A 784 -6.38 -4.20 2.97
N VAL A 785 -5.52 -3.38 3.58
CA VAL A 785 -4.96 -3.63 4.92
C VAL A 785 -6.08 -3.73 5.96
N LEU A 786 -7.10 -2.88 5.86
CA LEU A 786 -8.25 -2.94 6.75
C LEU A 786 -9.05 -4.24 6.58
N ILE A 787 -9.27 -4.69 5.34
CA ILE A 787 -9.96 -5.95 5.05
C ILE A 787 -9.16 -7.13 5.61
N LEU A 788 -7.85 -7.18 5.35
CA LEU A 788 -6.95 -8.22 5.87
C LEU A 788 -6.95 -8.26 7.41
N PHE A 789 -6.94 -7.09 8.06
CA PHE A 789 -7.04 -6.99 9.52
C PHE A 789 -8.38 -7.55 10.04
N VAL A 790 -9.49 -7.26 9.36
CA VAL A 790 -10.81 -7.82 9.71
C VAL A 790 -10.84 -9.33 9.51
N MET A 791 -10.29 -9.84 8.40
CA MET A 791 -10.21 -11.27 8.09
C MET A 791 -9.34 -12.03 9.10
N TRP A 792 -8.17 -11.51 9.47
CA TRP A 792 -7.30 -12.10 10.51
C TRP A 792 -8.07 -12.26 11.82
N GLY A 793 -8.81 -11.23 12.23
CA GLY A 793 -9.65 -11.26 13.43
C GLY A 793 -10.73 -12.35 13.43
N VAL A 794 -11.16 -12.83 12.26
CA VAL A 794 -12.13 -13.93 12.15
C VAL A 794 -11.44 -15.29 12.28
N GLY A 795 -10.24 -15.45 11.70
CA GLY A 795 -9.51 -16.72 11.64
C GLY A 795 -8.96 -17.23 12.99
N GLU A 796 -8.50 -16.34 13.88
CA GLU A 796 -7.94 -16.75 15.18
C GLU A 796 -8.99 -17.17 16.24
N ARG A 797 -10.30 -17.20 15.92
CA ARG A 797 -11.42 -17.27 16.88
C ARG A 797 -11.37 -16.21 18.02
N ARG A 798 -10.39 -15.31 17.99
CA ARG A 798 -10.38 -14.08 18.78
C ARG A 798 -11.36 -13.13 18.13
N ILE A 799 -12.62 -13.16 18.54
CA ILE A 799 -13.63 -12.23 18.07
C ILE A 799 -13.11 -10.80 18.32
N ILE A 800 -12.52 -10.17 17.29
CA ILE A 800 -12.35 -8.73 17.27
C ILE A 800 -13.78 -8.23 17.29
N LYS A 801 -14.25 -7.81 18.47
CA LYS A 801 -15.59 -7.24 18.64
C LYS A 801 -15.59 -5.86 17.99
N LEU A 802 -15.62 -5.85 16.65
CA LEU A 802 -15.87 -4.65 15.87
C LEU A 802 -17.18 -4.05 16.38
N THR A 803 -17.13 -2.76 16.72
CA THR A 803 -18.35 -2.07 17.15
C THR A 803 -19.36 -2.09 16.01
N PHE A 804 -20.66 -2.13 16.34
CA PHE A 804 -21.73 -2.06 15.34
C PHE A 804 -21.54 -0.89 14.36
N ARG A 805 -21.11 0.28 14.86
CA ARG A 805 -20.71 1.44 14.04
C ARG A 805 -19.64 1.09 13.00
N THR A 806 -18.58 0.42 13.41
CA THR A 806 -17.46 0.07 12.51
C THR A 806 -17.92 -0.89 11.42
N ARG A 807 -18.71 -1.91 11.77
CA ARG A 807 -19.26 -2.85 10.78
C ARG A 807 -20.13 -2.13 9.75
N LEU A 808 -20.98 -1.22 10.20
CA LEU A 808 -21.86 -0.44 9.32
C LEU A 808 -21.06 0.48 8.38
N LEU A 809 -20.04 1.15 8.92
CA LEU A 809 -19.13 1.99 8.13
C LEU A 809 -18.42 1.18 7.04
N LEU A 810 -17.94 -0.02 7.36
CA LEU A 810 -17.32 -0.90 6.38
C LEU A 810 -18.29 -1.39 5.32
N ALA A 811 -19.53 -1.73 5.71
CA ALA A 811 -20.57 -2.12 4.78
C ALA A 811 -20.89 -0.99 3.77
N PHE A 812 -21.05 0.25 4.24
CA PHE A 812 -21.31 1.39 3.36
C PHE A 812 -20.14 1.70 2.42
N ILE A 813 -18.91 1.61 2.91
CA ILE A 813 -17.71 1.80 2.07
C ILE A 813 -17.65 0.73 0.98
N LEU A 814 -17.84 -0.55 1.32
CA LEU A 814 -17.81 -1.64 0.34
C LEU A 814 -18.91 -1.52 -0.72
N VAL A 815 -20.15 -1.23 -0.30
CA VAL A 815 -21.30 -1.08 -1.22
C VAL A 815 -21.11 0.10 -2.18
N SER A 816 -20.41 1.15 -1.76
CA SER A 816 -20.24 2.36 -2.57
C SER A 816 -19.02 2.31 -3.50
N ILE A 817 -17.95 1.60 -3.12
CA ILE A 817 -16.71 1.55 -3.92
C ILE A 817 -16.84 0.61 -5.13
N VAL A 818 -17.53 -0.53 -5.00
CA VAL A 818 -17.63 -1.50 -6.11
C VAL A 818 -18.28 -0.90 -7.38
N PRO A 819 -19.43 -0.20 -7.31
CA PRO A 819 -20.01 0.47 -8.47
C PRO A 819 -19.09 1.53 -9.09
N LEU A 820 -18.30 2.21 -8.26
CA LEU A 820 -17.35 3.23 -8.71
C LEU A 820 -16.26 2.62 -9.60
N ILE A 821 -15.72 1.47 -9.20
CA ILE A 821 -14.72 0.72 -9.97
C ILE A 821 -15.32 0.19 -11.28
N LEU A 822 -16.57 -0.30 -11.26
CA LEU A 822 -17.26 -0.75 -12.48
C LEU A 822 -17.49 0.40 -13.47
N LEU A 823 -17.90 1.57 -12.98
CA LEU A 823 -18.09 2.76 -13.80
C LEU A 823 -16.76 3.26 -14.40
N ALA A 824 -15.66 3.15 -13.65
CA ALA A 824 -14.31 3.45 -14.12
C ALA A 824 -13.91 2.57 -15.30
N SER A 825 -14.11 1.26 -15.13
CA SER A 825 -13.85 0.29 -16.19
C SER A 825 -14.69 0.60 -17.43
N TYR A 826 -15.98 0.91 -17.25
CA TYR A 826 -16.87 1.26 -18.35
C TYR A 826 -16.43 2.52 -19.11
N PHE A 827 -16.12 3.62 -18.43
CA PHE A 827 -15.67 4.85 -19.10
C PHE A 827 -14.33 4.68 -19.80
N ARG A 828 -13.41 3.89 -19.22
CA ARG A 828 -12.14 3.55 -19.85
C ARG A 828 -12.36 2.81 -21.17
N LEU A 829 -13.16 1.73 -21.13
CA LEU A 829 -13.51 0.95 -22.34
C LEU A 829 -14.17 1.83 -23.41
N LEU A 830 -15.15 2.66 -23.03
CA LEU A 830 -15.84 3.56 -23.96
C LEU A 830 -14.90 4.56 -24.63
N THR A 831 -13.90 5.06 -23.89
CA THR A 831 -12.98 6.06 -24.44
C THR A 831 -11.89 5.43 -25.31
N GLU A 832 -11.43 4.24 -24.94
CA GLU A 832 -10.51 3.43 -25.77
C GLU A 832 -11.12 3.11 -27.15
N GLU A 833 -12.42 2.78 -27.18
CA GLU A 833 -13.18 2.60 -28.43
C GLU A 833 -13.21 3.87 -29.29
N LYS A 834 -13.49 5.03 -28.68
CA LYS A 834 -13.48 6.32 -29.39
C LYS A 834 -12.10 6.71 -29.91
N ASN A 835 -11.06 6.48 -29.11
CA ASN A 835 -9.68 6.76 -29.51
C ASN A 835 -9.27 5.87 -30.68
N THR A 836 -9.63 4.59 -30.65
CA THR A 836 -9.38 3.65 -31.77
C THR A 836 -10.06 4.14 -33.06
N THR A 837 -11.33 4.53 -32.98
CA THR A 837 -12.07 5.09 -34.13
C THR A 837 -11.42 6.37 -34.67
N ALA A 838 -10.93 7.24 -33.78
CA ALA A 838 -10.22 8.47 -34.18
C ALA A 838 -8.87 8.17 -34.87
N LYS A 839 -8.14 7.14 -34.41
CA LYS A 839 -6.90 6.68 -35.05
C LYS A 839 -7.18 6.19 -36.47
N GLU A 840 -8.18 5.34 -36.63
CA GLU A 840 -8.62 4.82 -37.93
C GLU A 840 -8.97 5.95 -38.90
N TYR A 841 -9.82 6.89 -38.48
CA TYR A 841 -10.20 8.03 -39.31
C TYR A 841 -9.01 8.89 -39.74
N LYS A 842 -8.10 9.22 -38.83
CA LYS A 842 -6.96 10.11 -39.11
C LYS A 842 -5.90 9.46 -40.00
N LEU A 843 -5.52 8.21 -39.70
CA LEU A 843 -4.57 7.46 -40.54
C LEU A 843 -5.17 7.16 -41.91
N GLY A 844 -6.46 6.81 -41.97
CA GLY A 844 -7.16 6.60 -43.22
C GLY A 844 -7.21 7.85 -44.10
N LYS A 845 -7.44 9.02 -43.50
CA LYS A 845 -7.38 10.29 -44.24
C LYS A 845 -5.98 10.60 -44.79
N ARG A 846 -4.91 10.26 -44.07
CA ARG A 846 -3.54 10.38 -44.58
C ARG A 846 -3.27 9.44 -45.75
N ALA A 847 -3.68 8.18 -45.65
CA ALA A 847 -3.55 7.22 -46.75
C ALA A 847 -4.30 7.68 -48.01
N PHE A 848 -5.53 8.19 -47.84
CA PHE A 848 -6.31 8.76 -48.94
C PHE A 848 -5.63 9.97 -49.59
N ASN A 849 -5.03 10.88 -48.81
CA ASN A 849 -4.30 12.02 -49.35
C ASN A 849 -3.08 11.58 -50.18
N VAL A 850 -2.35 10.56 -49.73
CA VAL A 850 -1.22 9.98 -50.47
C VAL A 850 -1.69 9.38 -51.79
N GLU A 851 -2.75 8.56 -51.78
CA GLU A 851 -3.34 8.00 -53.01
C GLU A 851 -3.77 9.10 -53.98
N SER A 852 -4.51 10.11 -53.51
CA SER A 852 -4.99 11.22 -54.34
C SER A 852 -3.83 11.97 -54.97
N TYR A 853 -2.81 12.33 -54.20
CA TYR A 853 -1.63 13.04 -54.71
C TYR A 853 -0.90 12.23 -55.77
N ILE A 854 -0.64 10.93 -55.50
CA ILE A 854 0.04 10.04 -56.43
C ILE A 854 -0.73 9.93 -57.75
N ASN A 855 -2.05 9.74 -57.68
CA ASN A 855 -2.89 9.60 -58.87
C ASN A 855 -2.97 10.89 -59.70
N ASP A 856 -3.03 12.06 -59.05
CA ASP A 856 -3.04 13.35 -59.74
C ASP A 856 -1.75 13.59 -60.54
N TYR A 857 -0.60 13.12 -60.05
CA TYR A 857 0.68 13.25 -60.76
C TYR A 857 0.92 12.16 -61.81
N ILE A 858 0.50 10.92 -61.54
CA ILE A 858 0.66 9.82 -62.50
C ILE A 858 -0.24 10.00 -63.72
N ALA A 859 -1.43 10.56 -63.57
CA ALA A 859 -2.30 10.90 -64.71
C ALA A 859 -1.68 11.93 -65.67
N ASN A 860 -0.70 12.71 -65.21
CA ASN A 860 -0.17 13.89 -65.90
C ASN A 860 1.33 13.81 -66.25
N SER A 861 2.02 12.68 -65.99
CA SER A 861 3.47 12.58 -66.18
C SER A 861 3.94 11.22 -66.71
N THR A 862 5.07 11.21 -67.43
CA THR A 862 5.79 9.99 -67.85
C THR A 862 6.92 9.64 -66.87
N ILE A 863 6.87 10.17 -65.64
CA ILE A 863 7.94 10.10 -64.65
C ILE A 863 7.90 8.75 -63.92
N ASN A 864 9.06 8.28 -63.45
CA ASN A 864 9.19 7.06 -62.67
C ASN A 864 8.31 7.12 -61.39
N SER A 865 7.53 6.06 -61.13
CA SER A 865 6.65 5.97 -59.97
C SER A 865 7.39 6.17 -58.64
N VAL A 866 8.62 5.69 -58.52
CA VAL A 866 9.46 5.87 -57.31
C VAL A 866 9.78 7.35 -57.05
N GLU A 867 10.04 8.14 -58.10
CA GLU A 867 10.29 9.57 -57.94
C GLU A 867 9.03 10.32 -57.51
N ILE A 868 7.87 9.91 -58.01
CA ILE A 868 6.58 10.46 -57.61
C ILE A 868 6.30 10.11 -56.14
N PHE A 869 6.58 8.89 -55.70
CA PHE A 869 6.39 8.48 -54.30
C PHE A 869 7.32 9.26 -53.35
N ASN A 870 8.60 9.41 -53.71
CA ASN A 870 9.54 10.24 -52.96
C ASN A 870 9.08 11.71 -52.92
N LYS A 871 8.52 12.23 -54.01
CA LYS A 871 7.93 13.57 -54.04
C LYS A 871 6.70 13.69 -53.14
N ALA A 872 5.81 12.70 -53.15
CA ALA A 872 4.62 12.67 -52.30
C ALA A 872 4.99 12.71 -50.80
N ASN A 873 6.03 11.99 -50.38
CA ASN A 873 6.55 12.09 -49.02
C ASN A 873 7.01 13.52 -48.68
N ARG A 874 7.85 14.13 -49.54
CA ARG A 874 8.37 15.49 -49.32
C ARG A 874 7.28 16.56 -49.27
N ASP A 875 6.28 16.46 -50.14
CA ASP A 875 5.23 17.49 -50.27
C ASP A 875 4.12 17.32 -49.22
N LEU A 876 3.81 16.08 -48.81
CA LEU A 876 2.74 15.80 -47.85
C LEU A 876 3.24 15.67 -46.40
N GLY A 877 4.53 15.39 -46.20
CA GLY A 877 5.10 15.05 -44.90
C GLY A 877 4.50 13.76 -44.31
N ILE A 878 4.16 12.78 -45.17
CA ILE A 878 3.55 11.51 -44.76
C ILE A 878 4.50 10.37 -45.12
N ASP A 879 4.81 9.54 -44.13
CA ASP A 879 5.54 8.30 -44.33
C ASP A 879 4.60 7.16 -44.68
N PHE A 880 4.89 6.45 -45.76
CA PHE A 880 4.04 5.38 -46.24
C PHE A 880 4.83 4.27 -46.91
N SER A 881 4.20 3.10 -47.00
CA SER A 881 4.70 1.96 -47.76
C SER A 881 3.64 1.50 -48.74
N ILE A 882 4.07 1.03 -49.90
CA ILE A 882 3.23 0.50 -50.97
C ILE A 882 3.58 -0.97 -51.18
N PHE A 883 2.55 -1.80 -51.20
CA PHE A 883 2.66 -3.23 -51.45
C PHE A 883 1.88 -3.61 -52.70
N GLU A 884 2.45 -4.52 -53.49
CA GLU A 884 1.78 -5.18 -54.60
C GLU A 884 1.49 -6.64 -54.16
N GLY A 885 0.21 -6.94 -53.96
CA GLY A 885 -0.22 -8.17 -53.31
C GLY A 885 0.37 -8.30 -51.91
N LYS A 886 1.40 -9.14 -51.75
CA LYS A 886 2.11 -9.37 -50.49
C LYS A 886 3.51 -8.75 -50.42
N LYS A 887 4.06 -8.26 -51.53
CA LYS A 887 5.46 -7.82 -51.65
C LYS A 887 5.58 -6.32 -51.48
N LEU A 888 6.54 -5.85 -50.68
CA LEU A 888 6.89 -4.43 -50.60
C LEU A 888 7.46 -3.94 -51.94
N VAL A 889 6.88 -2.86 -52.48
CA VAL A 889 7.34 -2.19 -53.71
C VAL A 889 8.10 -0.92 -53.39
N PHE A 890 7.60 -0.14 -52.44
CA PHE A 890 8.19 1.12 -52.04
C PHE A 890 7.92 1.40 -50.55
N SER A 891 8.87 2.06 -49.89
CA SER A 891 8.67 2.63 -48.56
C SER A 891 9.53 3.85 -48.38
N THR A 892 8.97 4.90 -47.77
CA THR A 892 9.72 6.09 -47.35
C THR A 892 10.71 5.76 -46.23
N VAL A 893 10.45 4.68 -45.48
CA VAL A 893 11.26 4.21 -44.35
C VAL A 893 11.95 2.86 -44.64
N ASN A 894 12.34 2.63 -45.89
CA ASN A 894 12.89 1.38 -46.40
C ASN A 894 14.07 0.82 -45.58
N LYS A 895 14.88 1.68 -44.95
CA LYS A 895 16.01 1.27 -44.09
C LYS A 895 15.59 0.29 -42.98
N TYR A 896 14.41 0.46 -42.38
CA TYR A 896 13.94 -0.45 -41.31
C TYR A 896 13.52 -1.82 -41.83
N TYR A 897 13.05 -1.89 -43.09
CA TYR A 897 12.78 -3.15 -43.78
C TYR A 897 14.09 -3.87 -44.14
N GLN A 898 15.09 -3.13 -44.65
CA GLN A 898 16.41 -3.66 -44.99
C GLN A 898 17.16 -4.20 -43.77
N VAL A 899 17.11 -3.50 -42.63
CA VAL A 899 17.69 -3.98 -41.36
C VAL A 899 16.95 -5.20 -40.81
N GLY A 900 15.66 -5.37 -41.13
CA GLY A 900 14.84 -6.46 -40.61
C GLY A 900 14.06 -6.13 -39.34
N LEU A 901 13.93 -4.84 -39.00
CA LEU A 901 13.02 -4.37 -37.95
C LEU A 901 11.55 -4.38 -38.42
N LEU A 902 11.34 -4.19 -39.73
CA LEU A 902 10.05 -4.32 -40.39
C LEU A 902 10.07 -5.47 -41.42
N SER A 903 8.93 -6.13 -41.62
CA SER A 903 8.81 -7.20 -42.61
C SER A 903 8.53 -6.65 -44.02
N GLU A 904 9.29 -7.10 -45.01
CA GLU A 904 9.07 -6.78 -46.43
C GLU A 904 7.82 -7.46 -47.02
N THR A 905 7.17 -8.34 -46.25
CA THR A 905 5.87 -8.90 -46.60
C THR A 905 4.75 -8.17 -45.87
N LEU A 906 3.60 -8.07 -46.53
CA LEU A 906 2.42 -7.41 -45.97
C LEU A 906 2.01 -8.09 -44.65
N ASN A 907 1.41 -7.35 -43.71
CA ASN A 907 0.82 -7.94 -42.52
C ASN A 907 -0.19 -9.04 -42.93
N PRO A 908 -0.09 -10.27 -42.39
CA PRO A 908 -0.87 -11.41 -42.88
C PRO A 908 -2.38 -11.25 -42.62
N ILE A 909 -2.76 -10.58 -41.52
CA ILE A 909 -4.16 -10.31 -41.21
C ILE A 909 -4.70 -9.23 -42.17
N ALA A 910 -3.89 -8.20 -42.48
CA ALA A 910 -4.22 -7.21 -43.49
C ALA A 910 -4.39 -7.85 -44.88
N TYR A 911 -3.48 -8.74 -45.28
CA TYR A 911 -3.58 -9.51 -46.53
C TYR A 911 -4.87 -10.32 -46.60
N ASN A 912 -5.20 -11.06 -45.53
CA ASN A 912 -6.44 -11.84 -45.46
C ASN A 912 -7.69 -10.96 -45.59
N ARG A 913 -7.71 -9.80 -44.94
CA ARG A 913 -8.85 -8.88 -45.01
C ARG A 913 -8.99 -8.22 -46.38
N LEU A 914 -7.92 -7.65 -46.91
CA LEU A 914 -7.95 -6.81 -48.11
C LEU A 914 -7.96 -7.62 -49.41
N VAL A 915 -7.12 -8.64 -49.49
CA VAL A 915 -6.90 -9.42 -50.72
C VAL A 915 -7.84 -10.63 -50.79
N ILE A 916 -7.92 -11.43 -49.72
CA ILE A 916 -8.72 -12.68 -49.72
C ILE A 916 -10.21 -12.39 -49.51
N LEU A 917 -10.55 -11.58 -48.50
CA LEU A 917 -11.95 -11.28 -48.14
C LEU A 917 -12.52 -10.05 -48.87
N GLY A 918 -11.69 -9.31 -49.61
CA GLY A 918 -12.12 -8.17 -50.43
C GLY A 918 -12.53 -6.92 -49.64
N ALA A 919 -12.06 -6.75 -48.40
CA ALA A 919 -12.26 -5.50 -47.67
C ALA A 919 -11.50 -4.34 -48.33
N LYS A 920 -12.02 -3.12 -48.21
CA LYS A 920 -11.37 -1.91 -48.75
C LYS A 920 -10.21 -1.43 -47.87
N GLU A 921 -10.38 -1.55 -46.56
CA GLU A 921 -9.44 -1.04 -45.56
C GLU A 921 -9.40 -1.93 -44.32
N TYR A 922 -8.32 -1.82 -43.56
CA TYR A 922 -8.11 -2.53 -42.31
C TYR A 922 -7.09 -1.80 -41.44
N VAL A 923 -7.40 -1.64 -40.15
CA VAL A 923 -6.44 -1.17 -39.15
C VAL A 923 -5.83 -2.36 -38.43
N ALA A 924 -4.52 -2.52 -38.58
CA ALA A 924 -3.78 -3.52 -37.82
C ALA A 924 -3.09 -2.86 -36.62
N GLU A 925 -3.05 -3.57 -35.51
CA GLU A 925 -2.09 -3.28 -34.44
C GLU A 925 -0.80 -4.06 -34.74
N GLU A 926 0.31 -3.34 -34.80
CA GLU A 926 1.65 -3.88 -35.07
C GLU A 926 2.57 -3.60 -33.89
N ASN A 927 3.70 -4.32 -33.86
CA ASN A 927 4.68 -4.24 -32.81
C ASN A 927 6.10 -4.22 -33.41
N ILE A 928 6.95 -3.31 -32.93
CA ILE A 928 8.40 -3.32 -33.16
C ILE A 928 9.08 -3.32 -31.80
N GLU A 929 9.86 -4.35 -31.49
CA GLU A 929 10.61 -4.41 -30.24
C GLU A 929 9.76 -4.02 -29.02
N GLY A 930 8.55 -4.54 -28.85
CA GLY A 930 7.66 -4.20 -27.73
C GLY A 930 6.86 -2.90 -27.85
N TYR A 931 7.21 -2.00 -28.78
CA TYR A 931 6.45 -0.79 -29.08
C TYR A 931 5.25 -1.11 -29.98
N LYS A 932 4.04 -0.97 -29.43
CA LYS A 932 2.77 -1.20 -30.15
C LYS A 932 2.28 0.08 -30.83
N PHE A 933 1.86 -0.05 -32.09
CA PHE A 933 1.31 1.05 -32.87
C PHE A 933 0.23 0.58 -33.84
N SER A 934 -0.62 1.50 -34.27
CA SER A 934 -1.64 1.22 -35.28
C SER A 934 -1.10 1.54 -36.67
N SER A 935 -1.34 0.66 -37.63
CA SER A 935 -1.12 0.91 -39.05
C SER A 935 -2.42 0.75 -39.81
N PHE A 936 -2.72 1.74 -40.64
CA PHE A 936 -3.84 1.72 -41.55
C PHE A 936 -3.40 1.12 -42.88
N TYR A 937 -4.12 0.09 -43.31
CA TYR A 937 -3.94 -0.57 -44.60
C TYR A 937 -5.15 -0.30 -45.48
N TYR A 938 -4.91 0.09 -46.73
CA TYR A 938 -5.98 0.39 -47.66
C TYR A 938 -5.65 -0.07 -49.07
N ARG A 939 -6.65 -0.68 -49.70
CA ARG A 939 -6.61 -1.17 -51.07
C ARG A 939 -7.02 -0.03 -52.01
N GLY A 940 -6.05 0.50 -52.75
CA GLY A 940 -6.21 1.62 -53.66
C GLY A 940 -5.68 1.32 -55.07
N ILE A 941 -5.93 2.24 -55.99
CA ILE A 941 -5.54 2.07 -57.40
C ILE A 941 -4.52 3.14 -57.75
N ILE A 942 -3.43 2.75 -58.41
CA ILE A 942 -2.45 3.66 -59.01
C ILE A 942 -2.48 3.44 -60.52
N GLY A 943 -3.02 4.42 -61.26
CA GLY A 943 -3.25 4.24 -62.70
C GLY A 943 -4.28 3.14 -62.99
N SER A 944 -3.84 1.97 -63.47
CA SER A 944 -4.67 0.78 -63.71
C SER A 944 -4.40 -0.38 -62.75
N GLU A 945 -3.33 -0.29 -61.95
CA GLU A 945 -2.85 -1.37 -61.09
C GLU A 945 -3.28 -1.16 -59.65
N GLU A 946 -3.45 -2.27 -58.94
CA GLU A 946 -3.97 -2.27 -57.59
C GLU A 946 -2.85 -2.44 -56.56
N TYR A 947 -2.84 -1.55 -55.58
CA TYR A 947 -1.82 -1.50 -54.54
C TYR A 947 -2.45 -1.43 -53.15
N ILE A 948 -1.67 -1.87 -52.17
CA ILE A 948 -2.02 -1.72 -50.76
C ILE A 948 -1.12 -0.65 -50.15
N TYR A 949 -1.74 0.43 -49.71
CA TYR A 949 -1.11 1.51 -48.99
C TYR A 949 -1.07 1.17 -47.52
N LYS A 950 0.11 1.31 -46.90
CA LYS A 950 0.30 1.26 -45.46
C LYS A 950 0.72 2.64 -44.98
N VAL A 951 -0.06 3.21 -44.06
CA VAL A 951 0.33 4.40 -43.29
C VAL A 951 0.40 4.00 -41.83
N SER A 952 1.59 4.13 -41.25
CA SER A 952 1.83 3.68 -39.89
C SER A 952 1.86 4.84 -38.91
N GLY A 953 1.18 4.70 -37.77
CA GLY A 953 1.11 5.71 -36.73
C GLY A 953 2.46 5.98 -36.04
N VAL A 954 3.44 5.06 -36.14
CA VAL A 954 4.78 5.25 -35.55
C VAL A 954 5.61 6.31 -36.29
N PHE A 955 5.46 6.40 -37.61
CA PHE A 955 6.13 7.40 -38.45
C PHE A 955 5.20 8.59 -38.75
N ASN A 956 3.91 8.46 -38.43
CA ASN A 956 2.91 9.48 -38.66
C ASN A 956 2.11 9.71 -37.36
N PRO A 957 2.68 10.40 -36.36
CA PRO A 957 1.99 10.62 -35.09
C PRO A 957 0.67 11.36 -35.29
N ILE A 958 -0.32 11.01 -34.46
CA ILE A 958 -1.69 11.56 -34.52
C ILE A 958 -2.12 12.04 -33.14
N MET A 959 -2.61 13.27 -33.07
CA MET A 959 -3.20 13.81 -31.85
C MET A 959 -4.58 13.18 -31.61
N LEU A 960 -4.88 12.71 -30.40
CA LEU A 960 -6.16 12.08 -30.08
C LEU A 960 -7.17 13.10 -29.50
N PRO A 961 -8.50 12.83 -29.57
CA PRO A 961 -9.51 13.74 -29.00
C PRO A 961 -9.41 13.89 -27.48
N LEU A 962 -9.10 12.80 -26.79
CA LEU A 962 -8.69 12.80 -25.38
C LEU A 962 -7.47 11.90 -25.28
N SER A 963 -6.38 12.42 -24.75
CA SER A 963 -5.22 11.61 -24.39
C SER A 963 -5.60 10.61 -23.29
N ASP A 964 -4.90 9.48 -23.26
CA ASP A 964 -5.03 8.51 -22.16
C ASP A 964 -4.81 9.19 -20.81
N ILE A 965 -3.98 10.23 -20.78
CA ILE A 965 -3.71 11.01 -19.58
C ILE A 965 -4.92 11.81 -19.14
N GLU A 966 -5.52 12.64 -19.99
CA GLU A 966 -6.70 13.46 -19.64
C GLU A 966 -7.88 12.62 -19.13
N ILE A 967 -8.08 11.44 -19.68
CA ILE A 967 -9.10 10.48 -19.21
C ILE A 967 -8.79 10.06 -17.78
N ASN A 968 -7.55 9.69 -17.52
CA ASN A 968 -7.12 9.30 -16.19
C ASN A 968 -7.22 10.49 -15.22
N ILE A 969 -6.82 11.71 -15.59
CA ILE A 969 -7.06 12.95 -14.81
C ILE A 969 -8.50 13.02 -14.33
N PHE A 970 -9.45 12.89 -15.27
CA PHE A 970 -10.87 12.97 -14.98
C PHE A 970 -11.35 11.82 -14.09
N LEU A 971 -10.98 10.58 -14.41
CA LEU A 971 -11.39 9.39 -13.66
C LEU A 971 -10.84 9.43 -12.23
N PHE A 972 -9.53 9.56 -12.04
CA PHE A 972 -8.92 9.57 -10.70
C PHE A 972 -9.38 10.76 -9.86
N GLY A 973 -9.53 11.94 -10.46
CA GLY A 973 -10.05 13.11 -9.76
C GLY A 973 -11.48 12.92 -9.28
N SER A 974 -12.39 12.51 -10.18
CA SER A 974 -13.79 12.26 -9.83
C SER A 974 -13.95 11.11 -8.82
N TYR A 975 -13.14 10.05 -8.92
CA TYR A 975 -13.20 8.91 -8.01
C TYR A 975 -12.61 9.18 -6.64
N SER A 976 -11.48 9.88 -6.56
CA SER A 976 -10.93 10.29 -5.28
C SER A 976 -11.89 11.20 -4.54
N LEU A 977 -12.54 12.13 -5.24
CA LEU A 977 -13.59 12.96 -4.68
C LEU A 977 -14.78 12.11 -4.21
N ALA A 978 -15.24 11.16 -5.02
CA ALA A 978 -16.32 10.26 -4.66
C ALA A 978 -15.98 9.41 -3.43
N ILE A 979 -14.76 8.87 -3.32
CA ILE A 979 -14.30 8.10 -2.16
C ILE A 979 -14.31 8.96 -0.90
N ILE A 980 -13.79 10.19 -0.97
CA ILE A 980 -13.82 11.13 0.16
C ILE A 980 -15.27 11.39 0.60
N LEU A 981 -16.16 11.70 -0.35
CA LEU A 981 -17.58 11.92 -0.08
C LEU A 981 -18.25 10.68 0.52
N ILE A 982 -17.96 9.49 -0.01
CA ILE A 982 -18.45 8.20 0.50
C ILE A 982 -17.98 7.98 1.93
N VAL A 983 -16.71 8.21 2.25
CA VAL A 983 -16.18 8.02 3.62
C VAL A 983 -16.83 8.99 4.60
N ILE A 984 -16.99 10.25 4.21
CA ILE A 984 -17.67 11.28 5.02
C ILE A 984 -19.13 10.87 5.26
N LEU A 985 -19.88 10.57 4.19
CA LEU A 985 -21.28 10.20 4.26
C LEU A 985 -21.49 8.90 5.04
N SER A 986 -20.66 7.88 4.79
CA SER A 986 -20.68 6.61 5.53
C SER A 986 -20.42 6.82 7.02
N THR A 987 -19.52 7.72 7.38
CA THR A 987 -19.21 8.04 8.78
C THR A 987 -20.37 8.74 9.46
N ILE A 988 -21.04 9.67 8.77
CA ILE A 988 -22.23 10.37 9.27
C ILE A 988 -23.36 9.38 9.48
N LEU A 989 -23.72 8.60 8.45
CA LEU A 989 -24.80 7.60 8.51
C LEU A 989 -24.53 6.54 9.58
N ALA A 990 -23.30 6.02 9.66
CA ALA A 990 -22.95 5.05 10.69
C ALA A 990 -23.06 5.60 12.11
N ASN A 991 -22.76 6.89 12.32
CA ASN A 991 -22.98 7.53 13.61
C ASN A 991 -24.45 7.76 13.93
N GLN A 992 -25.23 8.22 12.96
CA GLN A 992 -26.67 8.47 13.12
C GLN A 992 -27.43 7.20 13.51
N ILE A 993 -27.06 6.05 12.95
CA ILE A 993 -27.72 4.77 13.24
C ILE A 993 -27.16 4.12 14.52
N ALA A 994 -25.84 4.03 14.67
CA ALA A 994 -25.25 3.27 15.77
C ALA A 994 -25.37 3.94 17.14
N SER A 995 -25.42 5.28 17.20
CA SER A 995 -25.43 6.00 18.48
C SER A 995 -26.73 5.81 19.26
N PRO A 996 -27.94 6.00 18.67
CA PRO A 996 -29.20 5.78 19.37
C PRO A 996 -29.38 4.32 19.81
N ILE A 997 -29.07 3.35 18.94
CA ILE A 997 -29.16 1.92 19.26
C ILE A 997 -28.29 1.57 20.47
N ARG A 998 -27.07 2.11 20.54
CA ARG A 998 -26.18 1.91 21.69
C ARG A 998 -26.74 2.52 22.98
N LYS A 999 -27.31 3.74 22.90
CA LYS A 999 -27.97 4.38 24.06
C LYS A 999 -29.13 3.53 24.56
N LEU A 1000 -29.97 3.04 23.64
CA LEU A 1000 -31.09 2.15 23.95
C LEU A 1000 -30.61 0.86 24.59
N THR A 1001 -29.62 0.20 24.00
CA THR A 1001 -29.04 -1.05 24.53
C THR A 1001 -28.51 -0.87 25.96
N ASN A 1002 -27.86 0.26 26.24
CA ASN A 1002 -27.36 0.56 27.58
C ASN A 1002 -28.52 0.81 28.56
N ALA A 1003 -29.54 1.57 28.17
CA ALA A 1003 -30.71 1.81 29.01
C ALA A 1003 -31.48 0.52 29.32
N THR A 1004 -31.65 -0.37 28.33
CA THR A 1004 -32.29 -1.67 28.53
C THR A 1004 -31.52 -2.53 29.53
N LYS A 1005 -30.18 -2.52 29.50
CA LYS A 1005 -29.36 -3.22 30.49
C LYS A 1005 -29.57 -2.68 31.90
N SER A 1006 -29.66 -1.37 32.04
CA SER A 1006 -29.86 -0.74 33.35
C SER A 1006 -31.28 -0.98 33.90
N VAL A 1007 -32.30 -0.99 33.04
CA VAL A 1007 -33.67 -1.42 33.41
C VAL A 1007 -33.68 -2.89 33.84
N ALA A 1008 -32.96 -3.77 33.13
CA ALA A 1008 -32.85 -5.18 33.51
C ALA A 1008 -32.14 -5.39 34.86
N SER A 1009 -31.30 -4.45 35.30
CA SER A 1009 -30.71 -4.46 36.65
C SER A 1009 -31.59 -3.83 37.74
N GLY A 1010 -32.84 -3.45 37.42
CA GLY A 1010 -33.82 -2.93 38.38
C GLY A 1010 -33.93 -1.41 38.45
N ASP A 1011 -33.16 -0.66 37.64
CA ASP A 1011 -33.27 0.81 37.60
C ASP A 1011 -34.38 1.26 36.64
N LEU A 1012 -35.58 1.48 37.20
CA LEU A 1012 -36.77 1.95 36.46
C LEU A 1012 -36.88 3.48 36.38
N ASN A 1013 -35.86 4.24 36.79
CA ASN A 1013 -35.86 5.70 36.71
C ASN A 1013 -35.20 6.25 35.45
N ILE A 1014 -34.90 5.37 34.48
CA ILE A 1014 -34.19 5.72 33.26
C ILE A 1014 -35.17 6.22 32.21
N GLU A 1015 -34.94 7.45 31.75
CA GLU A 1015 -35.66 8.02 30.63
C GLU A 1015 -34.67 8.38 29.51
N LEU A 1016 -34.98 7.93 28.30
CA LEU A 1016 -34.18 8.25 27.13
C LEU A 1016 -34.80 9.43 26.39
N TYR A 1017 -34.04 10.53 26.30
CA TYR A 1017 -34.38 11.65 25.42
C TYR A 1017 -33.72 11.46 24.05
N THR A 1018 -34.53 11.52 22.99
CA THR A 1018 -34.04 11.47 21.62
C THR A 1018 -34.64 12.56 20.74
N ASN A 1019 -33.81 13.14 19.89
CA ASN A 1019 -34.24 14.02 18.80
C ASN A 1019 -34.40 13.25 17.47
N SER A 1020 -34.20 11.93 17.47
CA SER A 1020 -34.36 11.09 16.28
C SER A 1020 -35.83 10.99 15.89
N ARG A 1021 -36.15 11.37 14.64
CA ARG A 1021 -37.46 11.13 14.02
C ARG A 1021 -37.48 9.74 13.34
N GLY A 1022 -38.66 9.25 12.96
CA GLY A 1022 -38.82 7.93 12.33
C GLY A 1022 -38.80 6.75 13.30
N GLU A 1023 -38.41 5.58 12.82
CA GLU A 1023 -38.47 4.29 13.50
C GLU A 1023 -37.62 4.27 14.78
N ILE A 1024 -36.47 4.94 14.76
CA ILE A 1024 -35.58 5.05 15.93
C ILE A 1024 -36.25 5.87 17.05
N GLY A 1025 -36.98 6.93 16.69
CA GLY A 1025 -37.76 7.72 17.65
C GLY A 1025 -38.91 6.92 18.25
N GLN A 1026 -39.62 6.16 17.41
CA GLN A 1026 -40.69 5.25 17.85
C GLN A 1026 -40.16 4.18 18.81
N LEU A 1027 -38.98 3.62 18.55
CA LEU A 1027 -38.35 2.62 19.41
C LEU A 1027 -38.00 3.19 20.80
N VAL A 1028 -37.48 4.42 20.86
CA VAL A 1028 -37.19 5.10 22.13
C VAL A 1028 -38.47 5.43 22.89
N ASN A 1029 -39.51 5.91 22.21
CA ASN A 1029 -40.80 6.20 22.83
C ASN A 1029 -41.47 4.93 23.37
N GLY A 1030 -41.45 3.84 22.60
CA GLY A 1030 -41.96 2.53 23.04
C GLY A 1030 -41.18 1.98 24.24
N PHE A 1031 -39.86 2.16 24.26
CA PHE A 1031 -39.04 1.82 25.42
C PHE A 1031 -39.43 2.63 26.66
N ASN A 1032 -39.53 3.96 26.56
CA ASN A 1032 -39.93 4.81 27.68
C ASN A 1032 -41.34 4.45 28.20
N LEU A 1033 -42.27 4.10 27.31
CA LEU A 1033 -43.61 3.62 27.68
C LEU A 1033 -43.55 2.31 28.46
N MET A 1034 -42.78 1.33 27.97
CA MET A 1034 -42.58 0.05 28.66
C MET A 1034 -42.01 0.24 30.07
N VAL A 1035 -40.97 1.09 30.23
CA VAL A 1035 -40.38 1.39 31.54
C VAL A 1035 -41.40 2.03 32.48
N ARG A 1036 -42.25 2.93 31.97
CA ARG A 1036 -43.34 3.55 32.73
C ARG A 1036 -44.36 2.53 33.20
N GLU A 1037 -44.76 1.59 32.34
CA GLU A 1037 -45.74 0.56 32.68
C GLU A 1037 -45.17 -0.45 33.68
N LEU A 1038 -43.90 -0.85 33.54
CA LEU A 1038 -43.20 -1.68 34.52
C LEU A 1038 -43.16 -1.02 35.90
N LYS A 1039 -42.83 0.28 35.95
CA LYS A 1039 -42.81 1.06 37.20
C LYS A 1039 -44.19 1.13 37.85
N LYS A 1040 -45.25 1.25 37.04
CA LYS A 1040 -46.64 1.25 37.50
C LYS A 1040 -47.06 -0.13 38.03
N SER A 1041 -46.81 -1.20 37.29
CA SER A 1041 -47.14 -2.57 37.70
C SER A 1041 -46.43 -2.98 38.99
N GLN A 1042 -45.16 -2.59 39.16
CA GLN A 1042 -44.44 -2.82 40.43
C GLN A 1042 -45.11 -2.11 41.62
N ALA A 1043 -45.59 -0.88 41.41
CA ALA A 1043 -46.29 -0.14 42.45
C ALA A 1043 -47.65 -0.77 42.81
N GLU A 1044 -48.40 -1.23 41.81
CA GLU A 1044 -49.68 -1.93 41.99
C GLU A 1044 -49.50 -3.27 42.74
N LEU A 1045 -48.51 -4.07 42.36
CA LEU A 1045 -48.18 -5.31 43.07
C LEU A 1045 -47.83 -5.07 44.53
N ALA A 1046 -47.00 -4.06 44.80
CA ALA A 1046 -46.65 -3.67 46.17
C ALA A 1046 -47.85 -3.15 46.99
N GLU A 1047 -48.90 -2.67 46.34
CA GLU A 1047 -50.15 -2.26 47.00
C GLU A 1047 -51.03 -3.47 47.32
N ILE A 1048 -51.16 -4.42 46.38
CA ILE A 1048 -51.88 -5.68 46.58
C ILE A 1048 -51.25 -6.51 47.71
N GLU A 1049 -49.93 -6.63 47.74
CA GLU A 1049 -49.22 -7.32 48.84
C GLU A 1049 -49.53 -6.69 50.20
N ARG A 1050 -49.55 -5.35 50.27
CA ARG A 1050 -49.94 -4.61 51.48
C ARG A 1050 -51.38 -4.86 51.89
N GLU A 1051 -52.31 -4.85 50.93
CA GLU A 1051 -53.72 -5.11 51.19
C GLU A 1051 -53.95 -6.55 51.70
N THR A 1052 -53.23 -7.51 51.15
CA THR A 1052 -53.34 -8.93 51.53
C THR A 1052 -52.85 -9.14 52.96
N ALA A 1053 -51.68 -8.57 53.30
CA ALA A 1053 -51.15 -8.60 54.67
C ALA A 1053 -52.07 -7.87 55.68
N TRP A 1054 -52.71 -6.77 55.25
CA TRP A 1054 -53.70 -6.05 56.06
C TRP A 1054 -54.94 -6.90 56.37
N LYS A 1055 -55.48 -7.60 55.37
CA LYS A 1055 -56.64 -8.49 55.53
C LYS A 1055 -56.38 -9.63 56.52
N GLU A 1056 -55.21 -10.27 56.43
CA GLU A 1056 -54.83 -11.35 57.35
C GLU A 1056 -54.72 -10.86 58.80
N PHE A 1057 -54.08 -9.72 59.01
CA PHE A 1057 -53.93 -9.12 60.34
C PHE A 1057 -55.26 -8.68 60.94
N ALA A 1058 -56.13 -8.02 60.15
CA ALA A 1058 -57.46 -7.63 60.59
C ALA A 1058 -58.32 -8.82 61.03
N ARG A 1059 -58.21 -9.96 60.32
CA ARG A 1059 -58.91 -11.20 60.68
C ARG A 1059 -58.46 -11.72 62.04
N GLN A 1060 -57.16 -11.66 62.33
CA GLN A 1060 -56.60 -12.09 63.60
C GLN A 1060 -57.06 -11.19 64.76
N VAL A 1061 -57.05 -9.87 64.58
CA VAL A 1061 -57.52 -8.92 65.60
C VAL A 1061 -59.00 -9.10 65.91
N ALA A 1062 -59.84 -9.35 64.90
CA ALA A 1062 -61.24 -9.67 65.12
C ALA A 1062 -61.43 -10.94 65.99
N HIS A 1063 -60.57 -11.94 65.80
CA HIS A 1063 -60.59 -13.15 66.62
C HIS A 1063 -60.16 -12.88 68.06
N GLU A 1064 -59.11 -12.07 68.26
CA GLU A 1064 -58.61 -11.71 69.59
C GLU A 1064 -59.54 -10.76 70.36
N ILE A 1065 -60.34 -9.93 69.69
CA ILE A 1065 -61.39 -9.12 70.33
C ILE A 1065 -62.59 -9.98 70.79
N LYS A 1066 -62.93 -11.03 70.03
CA LYS A 1066 -64.06 -11.93 70.36
C LYS A 1066 -63.80 -12.76 71.62
N ASN A 1067 -62.53 -13.12 71.85
CA ASN A 1067 -62.05 -13.92 72.98
C ASN A 1067 -62.38 -13.31 74.37
N PRO A 1068 -62.11 -12.02 74.66
CA PRO A 1068 -62.46 -11.37 75.94
C PRO A 1068 -63.94 -10.97 76.04
N LEU A 1069 -64.62 -10.65 74.94
CA LEU A 1069 -66.04 -10.22 74.95
C LEU A 1069 -67.02 -11.31 75.40
N THR A 1070 -66.77 -12.57 75.03
CA THR A 1070 -67.69 -13.69 75.31
C THR A 1070 -67.71 -14.06 76.80
N PRO A 1071 -66.56 -14.24 77.48
CA PRO A 1071 -66.50 -14.42 78.92
C PRO A 1071 -67.06 -13.22 79.68
N MET A 1072 -66.79 -11.98 79.25
CA MET A 1072 -67.35 -10.79 79.92
C MET A 1072 -68.88 -10.82 79.94
N LYS A 1073 -69.51 -11.15 78.81
CA LYS A 1073 -70.97 -11.32 78.72
C LYS A 1073 -71.47 -12.40 79.67
N LEU A 1074 -70.82 -13.56 79.70
CA LEU A 1074 -71.18 -14.68 80.58
C LEU A 1074 -71.00 -14.31 82.06
N SER A 1075 -69.93 -13.59 82.41
CA SER A 1075 -69.68 -13.12 83.78
C SER A 1075 -70.74 -12.12 84.25
N VAL A 1076 -71.18 -11.19 83.40
CA VAL A 1076 -72.29 -10.27 83.70
C VAL A 1076 -73.61 -11.02 83.83
N GLN A 1077 -73.88 -11.99 82.95
CA GLN A 1077 -75.08 -12.84 83.06
C GLN A 1077 -75.07 -13.66 84.35
N GLN A 1078 -73.93 -14.21 84.74
CA GLN A 1078 -73.76 -14.95 85.99
C GLN A 1078 -73.96 -14.04 87.20
N LEU A 1079 -73.48 -12.80 87.15
CA LEU A 1079 -73.71 -11.80 88.19
C LEU A 1079 -75.20 -11.43 88.30
N SER A 1080 -75.85 -11.20 87.16
CA SER A 1080 -77.29 -10.89 87.10
C SER A 1080 -78.14 -12.03 87.63
N ALA A 1081 -77.80 -13.29 87.34
CA ALA A 1081 -78.47 -14.46 87.87
C ALA A 1081 -78.26 -14.58 89.40
N ALA A 1082 -77.02 -14.43 89.88
CA ALA A 1082 -76.70 -14.50 91.31
C ALA A 1082 -77.39 -13.42 92.14
N HIS A 1083 -77.60 -12.22 91.58
CA HIS A 1083 -78.37 -11.14 92.21
C HIS A 1083 -79.85 -11.51 92.32
N LYS A 1084 -80.44 -12.01 91.23
CA LYS A 1084 -81.86 -12.35 91.14
C LYS A 1084 -82.25 -13.48 92.10
N ASP A 1085 -81.35 -14.42 92.33
CA ASP A 1085 -81.56 -15.58 93.20
C ASP A 1085 -81.21 -15.32 94.69
N ASN A 1086 -80.90 -14.07 95.09
CA ASN A 1086 -80.45 -13.70 96.44
C ASN A 1086 -79.34 -14.62 96.98
N SER A 1087 -78.40 -15.00 96.13
CA SER A 1087 -77.37 -15.98 96.50
C SER A 1087 -76.55 -15.47 97.69
N PRO A 1088 -76.32 -16.29 98.74
CA PRO A 1088 -75.46 -15.90 99.86
C PRO A 1088 -73.99 -15.67 99.45
N LYS A 1089 -73.62 -16.03 98.21
CA LYS A 1089 -72.30 -15.78 97.61
C LYS A 1089 -72.30 -14.57 96.66
N PHE A 1090 -73.36 -13.76 96.61
CA PHE A 1090 -73.46 -12.64 95.67
C PHE A 1090 -72.28 -11.67 95.78
N ASN A 1091 -71.89 -11.26 97.00
CA ASN A 1091 -70.79 -10.31 97.18
C ASN A 1091 -69.45 -10.86 96.65
N SER A 1092 -69.15 -12.15 96.86
CA SER A 1092 -67.92 -12.75 96.34
C SER A 1092 -67.96 -12.98 94.82
N ILE A 1093 -69.13 -13.26 94.25
CA ILE A 1093 -69.34 -13.32 92.79
C ILE A 1093 -69.22 -11.93 92.19
N PHE A 1094 -69.77 -10.89 92.84
CA PHE A 1094 -69.69 -9.50 92.41
C PHE A 1094 -68.25 -9.00 92.33
N GLU A 1095 -67.45 -9.19 93.39
CA GLU A 1095 -66.04 -8.81 93.37
C GLU A 1095 -65.25 -9.55 92.28
N LYS A 1096 -65.45 -10.88 92.17
CA LYS A 1096 -64.75 -11.70 91.17
C LYS A 1096 -65.13 -11.35 89.73
N VAL A 1097 -66.42 -11.15 89.45
CA VAL A 1097 -66.92 -10.73 88.13
C VAL A 1097 -66.40 -9.34 87.79
N THR A 1098 -66.45 -8.40 88.73
CA THR A 1098 -66.02 -7.01 88.50
C THR A 1098 -64.51 -6.95 88.22
N GLN A 1099 -63.68 -7.67 88.98
CA GLN A 1099 -62.24 -7.79 88.70
C GLN A 1099 -61.97 -8.46 87.34
N THR A 1100 -62.73 -9.50 87.00
CA THR A 1100 -62.60 -10.18 85.70
C THR A 1100 -62.97 -9.23 84.55
N LEU A 1101 -64.06 -8.47 84.67
CA LEU A 1101 -64.47 -7.49 83.65
C LEU A 1101 -63.43 -6.38 83.46
N ILE A 1102 -62.89 -5.83 84.55
CA ILE A 1102 -61.85 -4.80 84.47
C ILE A 1102 -60.61 -5.33 83.74
N SER A 1103 -60.15 -6.53 84.10
CA SER A 1103 -59.00 -7.17 83.43
C SER A 1103 -59.27 -7.41 81.94
N GLN A 1104 -60.46 -7.90 81.57
CA GLN A 1104 -60.80 -8.17 80.17
C GLN A 1104 -60.99 -6.88 79.34
N ILE A 1105 -61.46 -5.79 79.95
CA ILE A 1105 -61.51 -4.46 79.32
C ILE A 1105 -60.10 -3.93 79.06
N GLU A 1106 -59.18 -4.12 80.00
CA GLU A 1106 -57.78 -3.71 79.82
C GLU A 1106 -57.11 -4.52 78.70
N THR A 1107 -57.41 -5.82 78.58
CA THR A 1107 -56.98 -6.65 77.44
C THR A 1107 -57.51 -6.11 76.10
N LEU A 1108 -58.80 -5.73 76.03
CA LEU A 1108 -59.37 -5.10 74.83
C LEU A 1108 -58.71 -3.76 74.49
N LYS A 1109 -58.39 -2.94 75.51
CA LYS A 1109 -57.67 -1.67 75.34
C LYS A 1109 -56.29 -1.91 74.71
N ASN A 1110 -55.59 -2.94 75.17
CA ASN A 1110 -54.28 -3.32 74.64
C ASN A 1110 -54.39 -3.81 73.18
N ILE A 1111 -55.36 -4.68 72.86
CA ILE A 1111 -55.62 -5.14 71.48
C ILE A 1111 -55.95 -3.96 70.54
N ALA A 1112 -56.79 -3.02 71.00
CA ALA A 1112 -57.16 -1.83 70.22
C ALA A 1112 -55.95 -0.90 69.98
N THR A 1113 -55.08 -0.74 70.99
CA THR A 1113 -53.87 0.06 70.89
C THR A 1113 -52.87 -0.56 69.90
N GLU A 1114 -52.69 -1.89 69.95
CA GLU A 1114 -51.82 -2.60 69.02
C GLU A 1114 -52.37 -2.60 67.59
N PHE A 1115 -53.69 -2.77 67.41
CA PHE A 1115 -54.35 -2.62 66.10
C PHE A 1115 -54.13 -1.23 65.49
N SER A 1116 -54.28 -0.17 66.30
CA SER A 1116 -54.00 1.21 65.86
C SER A 1116 -52.53 1.40 65.46
N SER A 1117 -51.60 0.75 66.16
CA SER A 1117 -50.17 0.84 65.86
C SER A 1117 -49.77 0.12 64.57
N PHE A 1118 -50.42 -1.00 64.21
CA PHE A 1118 -50.22 -1.70 62.94
C PHE A 1118 -50.89 -0.96 61.77
N ALA A 1119 -52.10 -0.42 61.97
CA ALA A 1119 -52.84 0.39 60.99
C ALA A 1119 -52.11 1.66 60.56
N ARG A 1120 -51.24 2.18 61.43
CA ARG A 1120 -50.51 3.41 61.18
C ARG A 1120 -49.23 3.23 60.39
N MET A 1121 -48.83 2.02 59.93
CA MET A 1121 -47.55 1.74 59.23
C MET A 1121 -47.05 2.98 58.46
N PRO A 1122 -46.18 3.80 59.07
CA PRO A 1122 -45.72 5.01 58.43
C PRO A 1122 -44.88 4.59 57.23
N LYS A 1123 -44.84 5.42 56.17
CA LYS A 1123 -43.75 5.27 55.19
C LYS A 1123 -42.45 5.34 55.98
N ILE A 1124 -41.68 4.25 55.98
CA ILE A 1124 -40.36 4.21 56.62
C ILE A 1124 -39.56 5.37 56.03
N ASN A 1125 -39.19 6.34 56.86
CA ASN A 1125 -38.45 7.51 56.42
C ASN A 1125 -36.97 7.23 56.63
N VAL A 1126 -36.37 6.55 55.66
CA VAL A 1126 -34.98 6.12 55.76
C VAL A 1126 -34.07 7.32 55.48
N GLU A 1127 -33.30 7.74 56.49
CA GLU A 1127 -32.32 8.83 56.38
C GLU A 1127 -30.98 8.43 56.99
N LYS A 1128 -29.92 9.23 56.76
CA LYS A 1128 -28.61 8.98 57.37
C LYS A 1128 -28.66 9.37 58.86
N ILE A 1129 -28.79 8.39 59.75
CA ILE A 1129 -28.88 8.58 61.20
C ILE A 1129 -27.60 8.15 61.93
N ASP A 1130 -27.35 8.74 63.10
CA ASP A 1130 -26.28 8.32 64.02
C ASP A 1130 -26.84 7.32 65.04
N LEU A 1131 -26.35 6.07 65.02
CA LEU A 1131 -26.77 5.02 65.96
C LEU A 1131 -26.48 5.37 67.42
N THR A 1132 -25.47 6.21 67.67
CA THR A 1132 -25.13 6.67 69.02
C THR A 1132 -26.25 7.55 69.59
N ALA A 1133 -26.83 8.42 68.77
CA ALA A 1133 -27.94 9.28 69.17
C ALA A 1133 -29.21 8.45 69.46
N ALA A 1134 -29.51 7.47 68.60
CA ALA A 1134 -30.66 6.57 68.79
C ALA A 1134 -30.54 5.74 70.09
N LEU A 1135 -29.35 5.22 70.38
CA LEU A 1135 -29.08 4.44 71.58
C LEU A 1135 -29.21 5.28 72.86
N ASN A 1136 -28.67 6.50 72.87
CA ASN A 1136 -28.81 7.43 74.00
C ASN A 1136 -30.27 7.81 74.25
N ASN A 1137 -31.04 8.10 73.19
CA ASN A 1137 -32.47 8.42 73.32
C ASN A 1137 -33.26 7.27 73.95
N ALA A 1138 -32.96 6.03 73.56
CA ALA A 1138 -33.62 4.85 74.12
C ALA A 1138 -33.26 4.62 75.59
N VAL A 1139 -31.98 4.77 75.97
CA VAL A 1139 -31.50 4.54 77.35
C VAL A 1139 -32.04 5.61 78.31
N ASN A 1140 -32.10 6.88 77.90
CA ASN A 1140 -32.59 7.98 78.73
C ASN A 1140 -34.02 7.78 79.24
N LEU A 1141 -34.86 7.02 78.51
CA LEU A 1141 -36.24 6.71 78.92
C LEU A 1141 -36.33 5.83 80.17
N PHE A 1142 -35.26 5.15 80.55
CA PHE A 1142 -35.21 4.24 81.70
C PHE A 1142 -34.34 4.78 82.84
N ALA A 1143 -33.98 6.07 82.80
CA ALA A 1143 -33.08 6.69 83.79
C ALA A 1143 -33.65 6.75 85.21
N GLU A 1144 -34.98 6.72 85.37
CA GLU A 1144 -35.68 6.71 86.66
C GLU A 1144 -36.05 5.30 87.16
N GLU A 1145 -35.75 4.24 86.40
CA GLU A 1145 -35.99 2.85 86.82
C GLU A 1145 -34.79 2.30 87.64
N ASN A 1146 -35.06 1.36 88.55
CA ASN A 1146 -34.04 0.71 89.40
C ASN A 1146 -33.16 -0.30 88.63
N VAL A 1147 -32.60 0.08 87.48
CA VAL A 1147 -31.77 -0.76 86.60
C VAL A 1147 -30.53 0.00 86.15
N LYS A 1148 -29.35 -0.60 86.26
CA LYS A 1148 -28.08 0.00 85.81
C LYS A 1148 -27.87 -0.23 84.32
N ILE A 1149 -28.04 0.80 83.50
CA ILE A 1149 -27.79 0.72 82.06
C ILE A 1149 -26.43 1.37 81.71
N LYS A 1150 -25.52 0.61 81.10
CA LYS A 1150 -24.20 1.10 80.64
C LYS A 1150 -24.07 1.02 79.13
N ILE A 1151 -23.57 2.08 78.50
CA ILE A 1151 -23.21 2.12 77.08
C ILE A 1151 -21.68 2.03 76.96
N GLU A 1152 -21.16 1.08 76.17
CA GLU A 1152 -19.72 0.86 75.91
C GLU A 1152 -19.46 0.66 74.41
N GLY A 1153 -18.30 1.08 73.88
CA GLY A 1153 -17.95 0.88 72.45
C GLY A 1153 -16.89 1.86 71.91
N VAL A 1154 -16.31 1.57 70.73
CA VAL A 1154 -15.37 2.45 70.02
C VAL A 1154 -16.13 3.24 68.95
N PHE A 1155 -16.18 4.56 69.09
CA PHE A 1155 -16.94 5.46 68.22
C PHE A 1155 -16.06 6.02 67.10
N SER A 1156 -16.21 5.53 65.86
CA SER A 1156 -15.46 6.08 64.71
C SER A 1156 -16.32 6.88 63.71
N ASN A 1157 -17.66 6.72 63.73
CA ASN A 1157 -18.74 7.46 63.03
C ASN A 1157 -19.83 6.46 62.56
N PRO A 1158 -20.65 5.88 63.46
CA PRO A 1158 -21.54 4.75 63.17
C PRO A 1158 -22.84 5.21 62.48
N LYS A 1159 -22.71 5.83 61.30
CA LYS A 1159 -23.82 6.32 60.50
C LYS A 1159 -24.40 5.21 59.63
N VAL A 1160 -25.73 5.09 59.66
CA VAL A 1160 -26.49 4.10 58.89
C VAL A 1160 -27.67 4.77 58.19
N VAL A 1161 -28.18 4.14 57.14
CA VAL A 1161 -29.37 4.58 56.42
C VAL A 1161 -30.57 3.84 57.01
N ALA A 1162 -31.28 4.46 57.96
CA ALA A 1162 -32.34 3.84 58.76
C ALA A 1162 -33.39 4.88 59.21
N ASP A 1163 -34.49 4.43 59.81
CA ASP A 1163 -35.53 5.31 60.39
C ASP A 1163 -35.25 5.52 61.89
N ILE A 1164 -35.10 6.77 62.33
CA ILE A 1164 -34.69 7.09 63.70
C ILE A 1164 -35.71 6.63 64.75
N ASP A 1165 -37.00 6.79 64.48
CA ASP A 1165 -38.08 6.47 65.42
C ASP A 1165 -38.24 4.95 65.56
N GLN A 1166 -38.19 4.22 64.44
CA GLN A 1166 -38.25 2.75 64.47
C GLN A 1166 -36.99 2.13 65.09
N THR A 1167 -35.80 2.70 64.82
CA THR A 1167 -34.55 2.24 65.44
C THR A 1167 -34.59 2.43 66.96
N THR A 1168 -34.97 3.62 67.41
CA THR A 1168 -35.11 3.94 68.85
C THR A 1168 -36.16 3.03 69.50
N ARG A 1169 -37.30 2.81 68.85
CA ARG A 1169 -38.38 1.92 69.34
C ARG A 1169 -37.94 0.46 69.46
N THR A 1170 -37.18 -0.06 68.50
CA THR A 1170 -36.59 -1.41 68.58
C THR A 1170 -35.67 -1.54 69.78
N ILE A 1171 -34.79 -0.55 70.01
CA ILE A 1171 -33.88 -0.56 71.17
C ILE A 1171 -34.66 -0.48 72.49
N ILE A 1172 -35.68 0.39 72.59
CA ILE A 1172 -36.56 0.49 73.78
C ILE A 1172 -37.24 -0.85 74.06
N ASN A 1173 -37.75 -1.53 73.03
CA ASN A 1173 -38.41 -2.83 73.19
C ASN A 1173 -37.44 -3.89 73.71
N LEU A 1174 -36.20 -3.90 73.24
CA LEU A 1174 -35.17 -4.83 73.71
C LEU A 1174 -34.77 -4.55 75.16
N ILE A 1175 -34.49 -3.29 75.52
CA ILE A 1175 -34.16 -2.90 76.90
C ILE A 1175 -35.32 -3.24 77.85
N ARG A 1176 -36.57 -2.91 77.46
CA ARG A 1176 -37.76 -3.24 78.26
C ARG A 1176 -37.93 -4.74 78.43
N ASN A 1177 -37.64 -5.54 77.41
CA ASN A 1177 -37.67 -6.99 77.52
C ASN A 1177 -36.62 -7.50 78.52
N SER A 1178 -35.41 -6.93 78.53
CA SER A 1178 -34.37 -7.25 79.51
C SER A 1178 -34.80 -6.93 80.95
N ILE A 1179 -35.38 -5.74 81.19
CA ILE A 1179 -35.89 -5.35 82.51
C ILE A 1179 -37.01 -6.28 82.98
N GLN A 1180 -37.94 -6.63 82.09
CA GLN A 1180 -39.04 -7.56 82.39
C GLN A 1180 -38.56 -9.00 82.65
N ALA A 1181 -37.38 -9.37 82.16
CA ALA A 1181 -36.73 -10.64 82.49
C ALA A 1181 -36.07 -10.63 83.89
N GLY A 1182 -36.15 -9.50 84.62
CA GLY A 1182 -35.59 -9.34 85.95
C GLY A 1182 -34.13 -8.86 85.96
N ALA A 1183 -33.63 -8.31 84.85
CA ALA A 1183 -32.28 -7.74 84.80
C ALA A 1183 -32.19 -6.49 85.67
N ASP A 1184 -31.21 -6.44 86.58
CA ASP A 1184 -30.84 -5.24 87.35
C ASP A 1184 -29.67 -4.48 86.70
N SER A 1185 -29.05 -5.06 85.66
CA SER A 1185 -27.99 -4.46 84.85
C SER A 1185 -28.15 -4.81 83.36
N VAL A 1186 -28.13 -3.79 82.50
CA VAL A 1186 -28.15 -3.94 81.04
C VAL A 1186 -26.96 -3.22 80.42
N LYS A 1187 -26.19 -3.93 79.60
CA LYS A 1187 -25.01 -3.43 78.92
C LYS A 1187 -25.28 -3.33 77.41
N CYS A 1188 -25.20 -2.12 76.87
CA CYS A 1188 -25.34 -1.85 75.45
C CYS A 1188 -23.97 -1.62 74.81
N LEU A 1189 -23.53 -2.52 73.93
CA LEU A 1189 -22.25 -2.46 73.23
C LEU A 1189 -22.43 -2.04 71.77
N LEU A 1190 -21.75 -0.98 71.34
CA LEU A 1190 -21.70 -0.57 69.94
C LEU A 1190 -20.36 -1.02 69.31
N LEU A 1191 -20.45 -1.83 68.25
CA LEU A 1191 -19.32 -2.44 67.55
C LEU A 1191 -19.41 -2.16 66.04
N GLU A 1192 -18.27 -2.26 65.35
CA GLU A 1192 -18.16 -2.03 63.90
C GLU A 1192 -17.30 -3.13 63.26
N ASN A 1193 -17.72 -3.65 62.09
CA ASN A 1193 -16.90 -4.54 61.24
C ASN A 1193 -16.80 -3.99 59.80
N GLU A 1194 -16.16 -4.68 58.85
CA GLU A 1194 -15.98 -4.14 57.48
C GLU A 1194 -17.29 -3.82 56.74
N LYS A 1195 -18.42 -4.46 57.08
CA LYS A 1195 -19.68 -4.36 56.33
C LYS A 1195 -20.86 -3.80 57.15
N PHE A 1196 -20.82 -3.88 58.48
CA PHE A 1196 -21.94 -3.59 59.37
C PHE A 1196 -21.53 -2.78 60.60
N ASN A 1197 -22.46 -1.96 61.10
CA ASN A 1197 -22.49 -1.42 62.46
C ASN A 1197 -23.41 -2.30 63.32
N ILE A 1198 -22.99 -2.65 64.53
CA ILE A 1198 -23.63 -3.68 65.37
C ILE A 1198 -23.93 -3.10 66.75
N ILE A 1199 -25.16 -3.28 67.24
CA ILE A 1199 -25.54 -3.01 68.64
C ILE A 1199 -25.79 -4.36 69.33
N LYS A 1200 -25.10 -4.63 70.44
CA LYS A 1200 -25.39 -5.76 71.32
C LYS A 1200 -26.04 -5.26 72.60
N ILE A 1201 -27.10 -5.92 73.05
CA ILE A 1201 -27.78 -5.68 74.33
C ILE A 1201 -27.58 -6.94 75.17
N ASP A 1202 -26.79 -6.79 76.23
CA ASP A 1202 -26.36 -7.84 77.16
C ASP A 1202 -26.98 -7.58 78.53
N ASP A 1203 -27.94 -8.40 78.93
CA ASP A 1203 -28.63 -8.29 80.21
C ASP A 1203 -28.34 -9.47 81.12
N ASN A 1204 -28.52 -9.25 82.43
CA ASN A 1204 -28.35 -10.29 83.45
C ASN A 1204 -29.69 -10.80 84.03
N GLY A 1205 -30.77 -10.73 83.25
CA GLY A 1205 -32.07 -11.27 83.64
C GLY A 1205 -32.11 -12.80 83.51
N HIS A 1206 -33.29 -13.39 83.74
CA HIS A 1206 -33.51 -14.80 83.47
C HIS A 1206 -33.55 -15.00 81.94
N GLY A 1207 -32.54 -15.67 81.38
CA GLY A 1207 -32.46 -15.82 79.93
C GLY A 1207 -33.54 -16.71 79.34
N ILE A 1208 -33.54 -16.76 78.01
CA ILE A 1208 -34.46 -17.52 77.17
C ILE A 1208 -34.03 -19.00 77.11
N PRO A 1209 -34.90 -19.97 77.43
CA PRO A 1209 -34.62 -21.39 77.27
C PRO A 1209 -34.26 -21.76 75.82
N GLN A 1210 -33.25 -22.62 75.64
CA GLN A 1210 -32.70 -22.99 74.33
C GLN A 1210 -33.77 -23.51 73.34
N GLU A 1211 -34.79 -24.21 73.86
CA GLU A 1211 -35.88 -24.82 73.07
C GLU A 1211 -36.80 -23.79 72.39
N ILE A 1212 -36.81 -22.55 72.87
CA ILE A 1212 -37.68 -21.48 72.36
C ILE A 1212 -36.92 -20.28 71.80
N ALA A 1213 -35.59 -20.26 71.89
CA ALA A 1213 -34.75 -19.15 71.45
C ALA A 1213 -34.95 -18.78 69.98
N GLU A 1214 -35.11 -19.75 69.07
CA GLU A 1214 -35.37 -19.47 67.65
C GLU A 1214 -36.79 -18.93 67.40
N LYS A 1215 -37.75 -19.31 68.25
CA LYS A 1215 -39.17 -18.97 68.08
C LYS A 1215 -39.52 -17.57 68.57
N VAL A 1216 -38.66 -16.91 69.37
CA VAL A 1216 -38.98 -15.59 69.95
C VAL A 1216 -39.14 -14.47 68.92
N PHE A 1217 -38.65 -14.68 67.70
CA PHE A 1217 -38.79 -13.74 66.58
C PHE A 1217 -39.91 -14.12 65.59
N GLU A 1218 -40.59 -15.25 65.80
CA GLU A 1218 -41.75 -15.63 64.99
C GLU A 1218 -42.97 -14.75 65.33
N ASN A 1219 -43.83 -14.52 64.33
CA ASN A 1219 -45.08 -13.79 64.55
C ASN A 1219 -45.96 -14.53 65.58
N ASN A 1220 -46.54 -13.78 66.53
CA ASN A 1220 -47.47 -14.28 67.55
C ASN A 1220 -46.85 -15.22 68.60
N PHE A 1221 -45.52 -15.31 68.67
CA PHE A 1221 -44.86 -16.09 69.71
C PHE A 1221 -44.64 -15.24 70.98
N THR A 1222 -45.14 -15.70 72.13
CA THR A 1222 -44.93 -15.06 73.42
C THR A 1222 -45.01 -16.07 74.56
N THR A 1223 -44.23 -15.84 75.62
CA THR A 1223 -44.26 -16.63 76.86
C THR A 1223 -45.02 -15.93 77.99
N LYS A 1224 -45.55 -14.72 77.74
CA LYS A 1224 -46.19 -13.85 78.74
C LYS A 1224 -47.72 -14.02 78.71
N LYS A 1225 -48.38 -14.05 79.87
CA LYS A 1225 -49.85 -14.16 79.97
C LYS A 1225 -50.63 -12.99 79.35
N GLU A 1226 -50.01 -11.81 79.21
CA GLU A 1226 -50.62 -10.60 78.65
C GLU A 1226 -49.89 -10.05 77.40
N GLY A 1227 -48.89 -10.77 76.87
CA GLY A 1227 -48.14 -10.32 75.70
C GLY A 1227 -48.74 -10.84 74.39
N MET A 1228 -48.77 -10.03 73.33
CA MET A 1228 -49.29 -10.43 72.01
C MET A 1228 -48.22 -11.04 71.07
N GLY A 1229 -46.93 -11.02 71.45
CA GLY A 1229 -45.86 -11.61 70.62
C GLY A 1229 -45.49 -10.85 69.35
N ILE A 1230 -45.87 -9.57 69.25
CA ILE A 1230 -45.69 -8.74 68.05
C ILE A 1230 -44.41 -7.89 68.11
N GLY A 1231 -43.90 -7.58 69.30
CA GLY A 1231 -42.79 -6.62 69.48
C GLY A 1231 -41.45 -7.04 68.84
N LEU A 1232 -41.00 -8.27 69.05
CA LEU A 1232 -39.73 -8.78 68.52
C LEU A 1232 -39.81 -9.18 67.04
N SER A 1233 -40.97 -9.68 66.60
CA SER A 1233 -41.23 -10.00 65.19
C SER A 1233 -41.33 -8.75 64.32
N LEU A 1234 -41.89 -7.65 64.84
CA LEU A 1234 -41.88 -6.35 64.16
C LEU A 1234 -40.48 -5.74 64.09
N ALA A 1235 -39.67 -5.88 65.16
CA ALA A 1235 -38.27 -5.45 65.16
C ALA A 1235 -37.44 -6.20 64.11
N LYS A 1236 -37.65 -7.52 63.98
CA LYS A 1236 -37.02 -8.33 62.92
C LYS A 1236 -37.41 -7.87 61.53
N LYS A 1237 -38.72 -7.70 61.27
CA LYS A 1237 -39.23 -7.25 59.97
C LYS A 1237 -38.73 -5.84 59.60
N TYR A 1238 -38.60 -4.94 60.58
CA TYR A 1238 -38.01 -3.62 60.38
C TYR A 1238 -36.53 -3.71 59.97
N LEU A 1239 -35.73 -4.50 60.67
CA LEU A 1239 -34.29 -4.66 60.38
C LEU A 1239 -34.07 -5.33 59.01
N GLU A 1240 -34.86 -6.34 58.65
CA GLU A 1240 -34.82 -6.98 57.33
C GLU A 1240 -35.14 -5.97 56.19
N ASN A 1241 -36.11 -5.07 56.39
CA ASN A 1241 -36.48 -4.05 55.40
C ASN A 1241 -35.35 -3.04 55.10
N ILE A 1242 -34.35 -2.91 55.98
CA ILE A 1242 -33.16 -2.06 55.78
C ILE A 1242 -31.88 -2.89 55.55
N ASN A 1243 -32.02 -4.16 55.15
CA ASN A 1243 -30.91 -5.11 54.95
C ASN A 1243 -30.04 -5.35 56.20
N GLY A 1244 -30.62 -5.20 57.39
CA GLY A 1244 -30.02 -5.53 58.69
C GLY A 1244 -30.52 -6.87 59.25
N THR A 1245 -29.98 -7.30 60.39
CA THR A 1245 -30.37 -8.55 61.06
C THR A 1245 -30.58 -8.39 62.56
N ILE A 1246 -31.36 -9.29 63.17
CA ILE A 1246 -31.50 -9.46 64.63
C ILE A 1246 -31.36 -10.93 64.99
N GLU A 1247 -30.57 -11.22 66.03
CA GLU A 1247 -30.31 -12.59 66.49
C GLU A 1247 -29.97 -12.63 67.98
N ILE A 1248 -30.14 -13.79 68.62
CA ILE A 1248 -29.65 -14.05 69.98
C ILE A 1248 -28.24 -14.63 69.86
N GLU A 1249 -27.25 -13.94 70.42
CA GLU A 1249 -25.87 -14.44 70.46
C GLU A 1249 -25.67 -15.46 71.58
N LYS A 1250 -26.27 -15.20 72.74
CA LYS A 1250 -26.12 -16.05 73.93
C LYS A 1250 -27.33 -15.91 74.84
N THR A 1251 -27.75 -17.01 75.46
CA THR A 1251 -28.81 -17.00 76.47
C THR A 1251 -28.57 -18.10 77.51
N SER A 1252 -28.73 -17.78 78.79
CA SER A 1252 -28.66 -18.74 79.91
C SER A 1252 -29.47 -18.22 81.12
N GLU A 1253 -29.59 -19.00 82.19
CA GLU A 1253 -30.23 -18.54 83.44
C GLU A 1253 -29.58 -17.29 84.07
N ALA A 1254 -28.38 -16.90 83.59
CA ALA A 1254 -27.65 -15.74 84.07
C ALA A 1254 -27.75 -14.49 83.15
N GLY A 1255 -28.50 -14.55 82.03
CA GLY A 1255 -28.66 -13.41 81.12
C GLY A 1255 -28.93 -13.74 79.66
N THR A 1256 -29.25 -12.72 78.86
CA THR A 1256 -29.40 -12.81 77.40
C THR A 1256 -28.60 -11.74 76.68
N VAL A 1257 -27.98 -12.12 75.55
CA VAL A 1257 -27.29 -11.20 74.63
C VAL A 1257 -28.00 -11.22 73.27
N ILE A 1258 -28.59 -10.09 72.90
CA ILE A 1258 -29.23 -9.88 71.58
C ILE A 1258 -28.36 -8.97 70.73
N ILE A 1259 -28.17 -9.33 69.46
CA ILE A 1259 -27.43 -8.56 68.46
C ILE A 1259 -28.40 -8.01 67.42
N ILE A 1260 -28.25 -6.73 67.09
CA ILE A 1260 -28.84 -6.11 65.90
C ILE A 1260 -27.74 -5.53 65.01
N SER A 1261 -27.80 -5.80 63.69
CA SER A 1261 -26.80 -5.37 62.71
C SER A 1261 -27.40 -4.46 61.63
N PHE A 1262 -26.63 -3.45 61.21
CA PHE A 1262 -27.00 -2.45 60.22
C PHE A 1262 -25.92 -2.33 59.14
N PRO A 1263 -26.24 -2.38 57.83
CA PRO A 1263 -25.24 -2.21 56.78
C PRO A 1263 -24.67 -0.79 56.79
N LYS A 1264 -23.37 -0.66 56.51
CA LYS A 1264 -22.71 0.67 56.42
C LYS A 1264 -23.28 1.48 55.26
N ALA A 1265 -23.39 2.79 55.44
CA ALA A 1265 -23.71 3.70 54.35
C ALA A 1265 -22.57 3.67 53.31
N ILE A 1266 -22.86 3.33 52.05
CA ILE A 1266 -21.91 3.49 50.93
C ILE A 1266 -21.70 5.01 50.75
N GLU A 1267 -20.44 5.46 50.71
CA GLU A 1267 -20.09 6.87 50.50
C GLU A 1267 -20.59 7.41 49.15
#